data_AF-A0A127QBS3-F1
#
_entry.id   AF-A0A127QBS3-F1
#
_cell.length_a   1.000
_cell.length_b   1.000
_cell.length_c   1.000
_cell.angle_alpha   90.00
_cell.angle_beta   90.00
_cell.angle_gamma   90.00
#
_symmetry.space_group_name_H-M   'P 1'
#
loop_
_entity.id
_entity.type
_entity.pdbx_description
1 polymer ?
#
loop_
_entity_poly.entity_id
_entity_poly.type
_entity_poly.pdbx_seq_one_letter_code
_entity_poly.pdbx_strand_id
1 'polypeptide(L)'
;MVASSGRPWYAGHCVSRHEHDKLVNIEVIARLDETGWIPLENARHLFGGVQEVELHCSHAKTIKIGEWEMFQLSKKGKKFWIVGEHKKLHHFADLSNLGNASQIQRYIASNELKTTEASGSWILRSRDTEILQVELRQIQGVGHLATASGKIPAFPFDPDCIARIPLGGKEIELYEFRHRGDPTAIYDWSSDEAYAARVIRSIANASDPRVKATIGWLEEHGRTKQSLESLDAVDIAAANDALRSDKLAKRLSSDQALLSSLVNAMINDSRILGLIKSKTDLIAEEERTALRIRAETLLQEELITLRQERIASLDLEIESLRLDRIKKIDDRYAELERDLAARKENGLIEINRDLGDLVIALQLQADEFTDRRSRVKDELVELDQKSDTLNGQLQLLRDQERDVLINIDRLVAITSLAKSQVNTASEKILALHSPLERGVPLMSSDVKEFVESSQLLSEKGKEIMLQFLALLLAGEVPVLTGPDVDDFLLVAESMFANGTSTRLEGDPTIINFEDLWLRPGTNVQTALGVALTGTNSDEIDESTRLVVINRAERSGARFWFPALAAHARRGELSRRLLACVTIQDTESEEAEAVLSDATRLDIRHALTAEAAIVAIASGIELRRDLDPAERPTDLAEAVPVLAPHLQRLTFARAQRAARAIVEAKNLGIPTQPLVELFIVASGTTNIAVVAQLRS
;
A
#
# COMPACT_ATOMS: atom_id res chain seq x y z
N MET A 1 -1.20 13.34 48.94
CA MET A 1 -0.98 14.21 50.12
C MET A 1 -1.04 15.67 49.68
N VAL A 2 -1.87 16.51 50.32
CA VAL A 2 -1.76 17.98 50.25
C VAL A 2 -1.80 18.51 51.68
N ALA A 3 -0.76 19.20 52.12
CA ALA A 3 -0.84 20.45 52.91
C ALA A 3 0.56 21.03 53.23
N SER A 4 0.63 22.35 53.06
CA SER A 4 1.43 23.33 53.82
C SER A 4 2.95 23.42 53.60
N SER A 5 3.35 24.54 52.97
CA SER A 5 4.59 25.31 53.22
C SER A 5 5.86 24.49 53.47
N GLY A 6 6.34 23.76 52.46
CA GLY A 6 7.57 22.99 52.53
C GLY A 6 8.40 23.20 51.28
N ARG A 7 9.71 23.25 51.40
CA ARG A 7 10.62 23.34 50.26
C ARG A 7 10.40 22.12 49.33
N PRO A 8 10.54 22.28 48.00
CA PRO A 8 10.37 21.16 47.07
C PRO A 8 11.37 20.04 47.39
N TRP A 9 10.90 18.80 47.28
CA TRP A 9 11.75 17.61 47.37
C TRP A 9 12.41 17.33 46.02
N TYR A 10 13.64 16.88 46.06
CA TYR A 10 14.47 16.51 44.93
C TYR A 10 14.95 15.06 45.12
N ALA A 11 15.25 14.38 44.02
CA ALA A 11 15.82 13.03 44.04
C ALA A 11 17.11 13.01 43.21
N GLY A 12 18.07 12.21 43.68
CA GLY A 12 19.39 12.11 43.08
C GLY A 12 20.18 10.92 43.60
N HIS A 13 21.27 10.59 42.92
CA HIS A 13 22.20 9.55 43.37
C HIS A 13 23.56 10.13 43.76
N CYS A 14 24.23 9.45 44.70
CA CYS A 14 25.57 9.80 45.15
C CYS A 14 26.61 9.54 44.05
N VAL A 15 27.33 10.58 43.59
CA VAL A 15 28.33 10.48 42.51
C VAL A 15 29.76 10.41 43.05
N SER A 16 30.06 11.17 44.10
CA SER A 16 31.39 11.17 44.70
C SER A 16 31.35 11.38 46.21
N ARG A 17 32.36 10.84 46.87
CA ARG A 17 32.62 11.00 48.31
C ARG A 17 34.02 11.55 48.48
N HIS A 18 34.17 12.65 49.20
CA HIS A 18 35.48 13.19 49.51
C HIS A 18 36.13 12.45 50.69
N GLU A 19 37.45 12.21 50.60
CA GLU A 19 38.25 11.31 51.45
C GLU A 19 38.20 11.60 52.97
N HIS A 20 37.66 12.74 53.40
CA HIS A 20 37.58 13.14 54.82
C HIS A 20 36.19 12.96 55.44
N ASP A 21 35.31 12.18 54.80
CA ASP A 21 34.11 11.57 55.42
C ASP A 21 33.01 12.52 55.90
N LYS A 22 32.98 13.74 55.35
CA LYS A 22 32.02 14.80 55.75
C LYS A 22 31.24 15.42 54.59
N LEU A 23 31.56 15.04 53.36
CA LEU A 23 31.03 15.64 52.14
C LEU A 23 30.72 14.55 51.12
N VAL A 24 29.46 14.50 50.71
CA VAL A 24 28.94 13.66 49.63
C VAL A 24 28.31 14.56 48.58
N ASN A 25 28.67 14.35 47.32
CA ASN A 25 28.08 15.07 46.20
C ASN A 25 26.97 14.23 45.58
N ILE A 26 25.77 14.80 45.55
CA ILE A 26 24.58 14.17 44.99
C ILE A 26 24.20 14.91 43.71
N GLU A 27 24.09 14.18 42.60
CA GLU A 27 23.60 14.72 41.34
C GLU A 27 22.08 14.85 41.39
N VAL A 28 21.55 16.04 41.11
CA VAL A 28 20.11 16.31 41.18
C VAL A 28 19.44 15.94 39.85
N ILE A 29 18.53 14.98 39.89
CA ILE A 29 17.95 14.36 38.69
C ILE A 29 16.49 14.80 38.49
N ALA A 30 15.68 14.73 39.55
CA ALA A 30 14.26 15.00 39.47
C ALA A 30 13.76 15.87 40.64
N ARG A 31 12.64 16.55 40.43
CA ARG A 31 11.91 17.33 41.45
C ARG A 31 10.52 16.74 41.63
N LEU A 32 10.06 16.66 42.87
CA LEU A 32 8.70 16.27 43.21
C LEU A 32 7.76 17.47 43.02
N ASP A 33 6.75 17.31 42.18
CA ASP A 33 5.68 18.27 41.93
C ASP A 33 4.30 17.68 42.34
N GLU A 34 3.22 18.45 42.19
CA GLU A 34 1.87 18.01 42.57
C GLU A 34 1.37 16.76 41.82
N THR A 35 1.90 16.53 40.61
CA THR A 35 1.53 15.41 39.73
C THR A 35 2.51 14.23 39.77
N GLY A 36 3.64 14.33 40.48
CA GLY A 36 4.67 13.29 40.56
C GLY A 36 6.11 13.83 40.37
N TRP A 37 7.05 12.93 40.07
CA TRP A 37 8.45 13.30 39.82
C TRP A 37 8.64 13.81 38.38
N ILE A 38 9.22 15.00 38.25
CA ILE A 38 9.49 15.65 36.95
C ILE A 38 11.01 15.71 36.74
N PRO A 39 11.54 15.32 35.56
CA PRO A 39 12.96 15.38 35.27
C PRO A 39 13.45 16.82 35.15
N LEU A 40 14.66 17.10 35.61
CA LEU A 40 15.25 18.45 35.53
C LEU A 40 16.05 18.62 34.24
N GLU A 41 15.41 19.12 33.18
CA GLU A 41 16.03 19.31 31.86
C GLU A 41 17.25 20.26 31.86
N ASN A 42 17.31 21.22 32.78
CA ASN A 42 18.37 22.24 32.85
C ASN A 42 18.95 22.40 34.26
N ALA A 43 19.30 21.29 34.92
CA ALA A 43 19.89 21.29 36.27
C ALA A 43 21.13 22.21 36.38
N ARG A 44 21.98 22.29 35.34
CA ARG A 44 23.17 23.16 35.31
C ARG A 44 22.82 24.66 35.38
N HIS A 45 21.70 25.08 34.80
CA HIS A 45 21.25 26.47 34.83
C HIS A 45 20.60 26.83 36.18
N LEU A 46 19.90 25.87 36.80
CA LEU A 46 19.23 26.06 38.09
C LEU A 46 20.20 26.08 39.28
N PHE A 47 21.31 25.33 39.18
CA PHE A 47 22.27 25.16 40.27
C PHE A 47 23.62 25.86 40.05
N GLY A 48 23.71 26.80 39.10
CA GLY A 48 24.86 27.71 38.97
C GLY A 48 26.11 27.07 38.39
N GLY A 49 25.97 26.18 37.40
CA GLY A 49 27.07 25.55 36.67
C GLY A 49 27.53 24.20 37.24
N VAL A 50 27.09 23.82 38.44
CA VAL A 50 27.40 22.54 39.07
C VAL A 50 26.09 21.75 39.21
N GLN A 51 26.04 20.54 38.64
CA GLN A 51 24.88 19.63 38.73
C GLN A 51 24.79 18.88 40.07
N GLU A 52 25.76 19.13 40.95
CA GLU A 52 26.00 18.42 42.20
C GLU A 52 25.69 19.33 43.40
N VAL A 53 25.06 18.74 44.41
CA VAL A 53 24.73 19.39 45.68
C VAL A 53 25.48 18.70 46.81
N GLU A 54 26.02 19.51 47.73
CA GLU A 54 26.79 19.02 48.85
C GLU A 54 25.88 18.61 50.02
N LEU A 55 25.98 17.36 50.44
CA LEU A 55 25.38 16.85 51.66
C LEU A 55 26.40 16.91 52.81
N HIS A 56 26.17 17.83 53.74
CA HIS A 56 26.98 18.04 54.94
C HIS A 56 26.28 17.42 56.16
N CYS A 57 26.42 16.11 56.38
CA CYS A 57 25.81 15.48 57.56
C CYS A 57 26.62 14.30 58.10
N SER A 58 26.37 13.92 59.36
CA SER A 58 26.96 12.72 59.98
C SER A 58 26.55 11.42 59.29
N HIS A 59 25.42 11.42 58.58
CA HIS A 59 24.92 10.30 57.76
C HIS A 59 25.60 10.21 56.39
N ALA A 60 26.45 11.18 56.01
CA ALA A 60 27.30 11.08 54.82
C ALA A 60 28.21 9.84 54.86
N LYS A 61 28.52 9.35 56.07
CA LYS A 61 29.32 8.14 56.27
C LYS A 61 28.64 6.86 55.78
N THR A 62 27.31 6.79 55.86
CA THR A 62 26.52 5.59 55.57
C THR A 62 26.05 5.51 54.12
N ILE A 63 26.16 6.59 53.36
CA ILE A 63 25.76 6.64 51.95
C ILE A 63 26.89 6.10 51.08
N LYS A 64 26.58 5.08 50.26
CA LYS A 64 27.52 4.51 49.27
C LYS A 64 27.38 5.23 47.92
N ILE A 65 28.45 5.21 47.12
CA ILE A 65 28.43 5.72 45.74
C ILE A 65 27.38 4.92 44.95
N GLY A 66 26.50 5.61 44.24
CA GLY A 66 25.37 5.03 43.50
C GLY A 66 24.07 4.84 44.30
N GLU A 67 24.05 5.10 45.61
CA GLU A 67 22.79 5.07 46.38
C GLU A 67 21.93 6.30 46.11
N TRP A 68 20.62 6.09 46.13
CA TRP A 68 19.62 7.12 45.87
C TRP A 68 19.13 7.78 47.16
N GLU A 69 19.00 9.09 47.11
CA GLU A 69 18.48 9.90 48.20
C GLU A 69 17.41 10.86 47.68
N MET A 70 16.36 11.03 48.48
CA MET A 70 15.38 12.11 48.34
C MET A 70 15.74 13.21 49.33
N PHE A 71 15.80 14.46 48.90
CA PHE A 71 16.27 15.55 49.76
C PHE A 71 15.62 16.91 49.46
N GLN A 72 15.65 17.79 50.46
CA GLN A 72 15.29 19.20 50.30
C GLN A 72 16.53 20.06 50.15
N LEU A 73 16.47 21.03 49.25
CA LEU A 73 17.57 21.95 49.00
C LEU A 73 17.47 23.23 49.83
N SER A 74 18.61 23.66 50.37
CA SER A 74 18.78 24.94 51.04
C SER A 74 19.97 25.68 50.47
N LYS A 75 19.85 26.99 50.25
CA LYS A 75 20.93 27.78 49.67
C LYS A 75 21.84 28.31 50.78
N LYS A 76 23.14 27.95 50.77
CA LYS A 76 24.14 28.50 51.70
C LYS A 76 25.10 29.41 50.94
N GLY A 77 24.85 30.72 51.00
CA GLY A 77 25.63 31.74 50.30
C GLY A 77 25.28 31.88 48.81
N LYS A 78 26.14 32.56 48.03
CA LYS A 78 25.86 32.86 46.61
C LYS A 78 26.15 31.70 45.65
N LYS A 79 26.94 30.68 46.04
CA LYS A 79 27.52 29.69 45.11
C LYS A 79 27.20 28.22 45.38
N PHE A 80 26.70 27.83 46.57
CA PHE A 80 26.52 26.42 46.93
C PHE A 80 25.11 26.12 47.43
N TRP A 81 24.58 24.99 46.98
CA TRP A 81 23.35 24.38 47.47
C TRP A 81 23.72 23.26 48.43
N ILE A 82 23.01 23.18 49.55
CA ILE A 82 23.22 22.19 50.59
C ILE A 82 21.93 21.43 50.84
N VAL A 83 22.06 20.12 50.95
CA VAL A 83 20.97 19.24 51.36
C VAL A 83 20.59 19.51 52.82
N GLY A 84 19.33 19.84 53.05
CA GLY A 84 18.73 19.97 54.38
C GLY A 84 18.23 18.62 54.90
N GLU A 85 16.92 18.37 54.79
CA GLU A 85 16.33 17.07 55.10
C GLU A 85 16.62 16.07 53.97
N HIS A 86 16.95 14.84 54.31
CA HIS A 86 17.16 13.75 53.34
C HIS A 86 16.55 12.43 53.82
N LYS A 87 16.25 11.56 52.86
CA LYS A 87 15.68 10.22 53.06
C LYS A 87 16.26 9.26 52.03
N LYS A 88 16.65 8.07 52.49
CA LYS A 88 17.20 7.03 51.61
C LYS A 88 16.11 6.39 50.77
N LEU A 89 16.41 6.21 49.48
CA LEU A 89 15.58 5.49 48.52
C LEU A 89 16.27 4.17 48.15
N HIS A 90 15.51 3.08 48.19
CA HIS A 90 16.01 1.74 47.85
C HIS A 90 15.50 1.31 46.49
N HIS A 91 16.28 0.52 45.77
CA HIS A 91 15.82 -0.09 44.52
C HIS A 91 14.63 -1.02 44.79
N PHE A 92 13.58 -0.90 43.99
CA PHE A 92 12.35 -1.66 44.14
C PHE A 92 12.18 -2.69 43.02
N ALA A 93 11.81 -3.92 43.37
CA ALA A 93 11.40 -4.92 42.40
C ALA A 93 10.13 -5.64 42.87
N ASP A 94 9.12 -5.68 42.00
CA ASP A 94 7.90 -6.43 42.26
C ASP A 94 8.10 -7.90 41.87
N LEU A 95 8.20 -8.78 42.87
CA LEU A 95 8.31 -10.22 42.70
C LEU A 95 7.09 -10.96 43.28
N SER A 96 5.98 -10.26 43.50
CA SER A 96 4.74 -10.84 44.05
C SER A 96 4.19 -11.99 43.21
N ASN A 97 4.42 -11.97 41.89
CA ASN A 97 4.03 -13.01 40.95
C ASN A 97 4.74 -14.36 41.18
N LEU A 98 5.93 -14.35 41.81
CA LEU A 98 6.69 -15.56 42.12
C LEU A 98 6.18 -16.28 43.37
N GLY A 99 5.30 -15.65 44.15
CA GLY A 99 4.66 -16.22 45.32
C GLY A 99 5.41 -15.92 46.62
N ASN A 100 5.63 -16.93 47.46
CA ASN A 100 6.11 -16.72 48.83
C ASN A 100 7.62 -16.35 48.88
N ALA A 101 8.05 -15.85 50.04
CA ALA A 101 9.44 -15.46 50.29
C ALA A 101 10.46 -16.57 49.97
N SER A 102 10.11 -17.84 50.18
CA SER A 102 10.97 -19.00 49.86
C SER A 102 11.11 -19.24 48.35
N GLN A 103 10.05 -19.01 47.58
CA GLN A 103 10.09 -19.09 46.11
C GLN A 103 10.94 -17.96 45.52
N ILE A 104 10.84 -16.76 46.09
CA ILE A 104 11.68 -15.62 45.71
C ILE A 104 13.14 -15.88 46.04
N GLN A 105 13.44 -16.44 47.22
CA GLN A 105 14.78 -16.88 47.58
C GLN A 105 15.34 -17.88 46.57
N ARG A 106 14.57 -18.93 46.22
CA ARG A 106 15.01 -19.94 45.24
C ARG A 106 15.25 -19.31 43.86
N TYR A 107 14.34 -18.44 43.42
CA TYR A 107 14.46 -17.75 42.15
C TYR A 107 15.73 -16.88 42.09
N ILE A 108 16.02 -16.09 43.13
CA ILE A 108 17.23 -15.27 43.19
C ILE A 108 18.47 -16.15 43.26
N ALA A 109 18.43 -17.27 43.99
CA ALA A 109 19.55 -18.20 44.09
C ALA A 109 19.83 -18.96 42.78
N SER A 110 18.82 -19.23 41.95
CA SER A 110 18.98 -20.07 40.75
C SER A 110 19.05 -19.30 39.42
N ASN A 111 18.33 -18.17 39.30
CA ASN A 111 18.09 -17.54 38.00
C ASN A 111 18.74 -16.17 37.83
N GLU A 112 19.31 -15.61 38.91
CA GLU A 112 19.87 -14.26 39.01
C GLU A 112 18.84 -13.16 38.65
N LEU A 113 18.67 -12.15 39.51
CA LEU A 113 17.78 -11.03 39.17
C LEU A 113 18.46 -10.20 38.07
N LYS A 114 17.95 -10.30 36.84
CA LYS A 114 18.48 -9.59 35.66
C LYS A 114 17.99 -8.14 35.65
N THR A 115 18.77 -7.24 36.24
CA THR A 115 18.48 -5.81 36.25
C THR A 115 19.73 -5.03 35.84
N THR A 116 19.56 -3.91 35.15
CA THR A 116 20.66 -2.99 34.78
C THR A 116 21.04 -2.04 35.91
N GLU A 117 20.43 -2.22 37.09
CA GLU A 117 20.58 -1.33 38.24
C GLU A 117 21.80 -1.72 39.08
N ALA A 118 22.22 -0.84 40.00
CA ALA A 118 23.44 -1.03 40.77
C ALA A 118 23.26 -2.02 41.94
N SER A 119 24.39 -2.62 42.36
CA SER A 119 24.44 -3.42 43.60
C SER A 119 24.11 -2.58 44.83
N GLY A 120 23.36 -3.13 45.78
CA GLY A 120 22.97 -2.38 46.97
C GLY A 120 21.86 -3.04 47.79
N SER A 121 21.20 -2.23 48.62
CA SER A 121 20.02 -2.65 49.37
C SER A 121 18.78 -2.49 48.50
N TRP A 122 18.09 -3.60 48.28
CA TRP A 122 16.87 -3.72 47.48
C TRP A 122 15.68 -4.01 48.37
N ILE A 123 14.52 -3.53 47.94
CA ILE A 123 13.22 -3.84 48.52
C ILE A 123 12.46 -4.68 47.51
N LEU A 124 12.21 -5.93 47.90
CA LEU A 124 11.52 -6.92 47.08
C LEU A 124 10.10 -7.10 47.59
N ARG A 125 9.10 -6.89 46.74
CA ARG A 125 7.72 -7.20 47.10
C ARG A 125 7.52 -8.71 47.00
N SER A 126 7.21 -9.36 48.13
CA SER A 126 6.91 -10.79 48.16
C SER A 126 5.43 -11.08 47.97
N ARG A 127 4.56 -10.24 48.51
CA ARG A 127 3.11 -10.39 48.40
C ARG A 127 2.49 -9.03 48.27
N ASP A 128 1.18 -9.02 48.05
CA ASP A 128 0.45 -7.76 47.94
C ASP A 128 0.63 -6.85 49.15
N THR A 129 0.88 -7.44 50.32
CA THR A 129 0.98 -6.75 51.61
C THR A 129 2.37 -6.78 52.23
N GLU A 130 3.38 -7.39 51.61
CA GLU A 130 4.67 -7.67 52.25
C GLU A 130 5.88 -7.36 51.37
N ILE A 131 6.85 -6.66 51.95
CA ILE A 131 8.17 -6.37 51.37
C ILE A 131 9.30 -6.96 52.19
N LEU A 132 10.41 -7.26 51.52
CA LEU A 132 11.63 -7.82 52.10
C LEU A 132 12.81 -6.90 51.77
N GLN A 133 13.63 -6.59 52.77
CA GLN A 133 14.88 -5.86 52.55
C GLN A 133 16.03 -6.85 52.38
N VAL A 134 16.65 -6.84 51.20
CA VAL A 134 17.74 -7.77 50.85
C VAL A 134 18.92 -7.00 50.27
N GLU A 135 20.15 -7.37 50.63
CA GLU A 135 21.34 -6.86 49.96
C GLU A 135 21.66 -7.72 48.74
N LEU A 136 21.63 -7.12 47.55
CA LEU A 136 21.94 -7.77 46.29
C LEU A 136 23.31 -7.30 45.75
N ARG A 137 24.13 -8.26 45.31
CA ARG A 137 25.43 -8.02 44.68
C ARG A 137 25.42 -8.47 43.22
N GLN A 138 25.93 -7.62 42.34
CA GLN A 138 26.05 -7.88 40.91
C GLN A 138 27.17 -8.88 40.63
N ILE A 139 26.87 -9.85 39.77
CA ILE A 139 27.74 -10.92 39.28
C ILE A 139 27.63 -10.90 37.75
N GLN A 140 28.78 -10.92 37.07
CA GLN A 140 28.87 -10.94 35.60
C GLN A 140 28.15 -9.77 34.88
N GLY A 141 28.01 -8.62 35.53
CA GLY A 141 27.55 -7.38 34.90
C GLY A 141 26.05 -7.20 34.71
N VAL A 142 25.20 -8.22 34.92
CA VAL A 142 23.72 -8.08 34.81
C VAL A 142 22.95 -8.90 35.86
N GLY A 143 23.51 -9.99 36.37
CA GLY A 143 22.85 -10.85 37.36
C GLY A 143 23.09 -10.37 38.79
N HIS A 144 22.05 -10.31 39.62
CA HIS A 144 22.16 -9.97 41.03
C HIS A 144 21.84 -11.17 41.92
N LEU A 145 22.73 -11.47 42.89
CA LEU A 145 22.53 -12.50 43.92
C LEU A 145 22.40 -11.88 45.31
N ALA A 146 21.58 -12.50 46.16
CA ALA A 146 21.45 -12.13 47.56
C ALA A 146 22.74 -12.45 48.33
N THR A 147 23.30 -11.41 48.96
CA THR A 147 24.53 -11.51 49.78
C THR A 147 24.27 -12.04 51.18
N ALA A 148 23.05 -11.88 51.69
CA ALA A 148 22.67 -12.31 53.04
C ALA A 148 22.12 -13.74 53.04
N SER A 149 22.75 -14.62 53.83
CA SER A 149 22.24 -15.94 54.19
C SER A 149 21.77 -15.93 55.64
N GLY A 150 20.46 -16.03 55.89
CA GLY A 150 19.94 -15.99 57.26
C GLY A 150 18.48 -15.57 57.37
N LYS A 151 18.08 -15.10 58.55
CA LYS A 151 16.70 -14.65 58.81
C LYS A 151 16.46 -13.25 58.26
N ILE A 152 15.54 -13.11 57.30
CA ILE A 152 15.19 -11.82 56.70
C ILE A 152 13.82 -11.34 57.24
N PRO A 153 13.76 -10.14 57.84
CA PRO A 153 12.50 -9.55 58.26
C PRO A 153 11.67 -9.10 57.06
N ALA A 154 10.36 -9.33 57.14
CA ALA A 154 9.37 -8.77 56.25
C ALA A 154 8.66 -7.59 56.92
N PHE A 155 8.30 -6.60 56.11
CA PHE A 155 7.58 -5.40 56.53
C PHE A 155 6.32 -5.24 55.68
N PRO A 156 5.31 -4.50 56.16
CA PRO A 156 4.11 -4.25 55.38
C PRO A 156 4.44 -3.42 54.13
N PHE A 157 3.81 -3.72 53.01
CA PHE A 157 3.95 -2.95 51.78
C PHE A 157 3.01 -1.74 51.79
N ASP A 158 3.53 -0.57 51.43
CA ASP A 158 2.75 0.66 51.23
C ASP A 158 2.98 1.16 49.79
N PRO A 159 1.95 1.15 48.92
CA PRO A 159 2.09 1.62 47.54
C PRO A 159 2.43 3.12 47.45
N ASP A 160 2.06 3.93 48.46
CA ASP A 160 2.36 5.37 48.49
C ASP A 160 3.86 5.67 48.75
N CYS A 161 4.65 4.63 49.04
CA CYS A 161 6.09 4.72 49.23
C CYS A 161 6.90 4.45 47.96
N ILE A 162 6.25 4.14 46.83
CA ILE A 162 6.93 3.97 45.53
C ILE A 162 7.14 5.34 44.87
N ALA A 163 8.39 5.68 44.60
CA ALA A 163 8.82 6.83 43.82
C ALA A 163 9.25 6.38 42.42
N ARG A 164 8.46 6.76 41.40
CA ARG A 164 8.82 6.58 39.99
C ARG A 164 9.58 7.80 39.49
N ILE A 165 10.89 7.66 39.28
CA ILE A 165 11.76 8.76 38.90
C ILE A 165 12.17 8.63 37.42
N PRO A 166 11.88 9.63 36.57
CA PRO A 166 12.27 9.61 35.16
C PRO A 166 13.76 9.92 34.98
N LEU A 167 14.49 9.00 34.36
CA LEU A 167 15.92 9.10 34.03
C LEU A 167 16.15 8.80 32.55
N GLY A 168 16.45 9.82 31.74
CA GLY A 168 16.96 9.63 30.36
C GLY A 168 16.09 8.77 29.43
N GLY A 169 14.76 8.82 29.58
CA GLY A 169 13.80 8.03 28.79
C GLY A 169 13.37 6.70 29.40
N LYS A 170 13.85 6.35 30.62
CA LYS A 170 13.36 5.22 31.41
C LYS A 170 12.87 5.69 32.79
N GLU A 171 11.86 5.05 33.34
CA GLU A 171 11.43 5.27 34.73
C GLU A 171 12.12 4.26 35.65
N ILE A 172 12.72 4.74 36.74
CA ILE A 172 13.29 3.90 37.80
C ILE A 172 12.29 3.89 38.96
N GLU A 173 11.94 2.70 39.44
CA GLU A 173 11.10 2.54 40.62
C GLU A 173 11.97 2.40 41.87
N LEU A 174 11.82 3.36 42.79
CA LEU A 174 12.49 3.34 44.08
C LEU A 174 11.46 3.30 45.21
N TYR A 175 11.83 2.74 46.35
CA TYR A 175 10.97 2.63 47.52
C TYR A 175 11.53 3.41 48.71
N GLU A 176 10.69 4.27 49.29
CA GLU A 176 10.98 4.97 50.55
C GLU A 176 10.65 4.04 51.73
N PHE A 177 11.68 3.54 52.43
CA PHE A 177 11.46 2.67 53.57
C PHE A 177 11.04 3.48 54.82
N ARG A 178 9.74 3.59 55.07
CA ARG A 178 9.16 4.37 56.19
C ARG A 178 8.99 3.58 57.49
N HIS A 179 9.19 2.27 57.49
CA HIS A 179 8.88 1.42 58.66
C HIS A 179 9.97 1.51 59.73
N ARG A 180 9.58 2.01 60.91
CA ARG A 180 10.37 1.95 62.16
C ARG A 180 9.77 0.98 63.20
N GLY A 181 8.79 0.15 62.79
CA GLY A 181 8.11 -0.82 63.65
C GLY A 181 8.71 -2.23 63.56
N ASP A 182 8.16 -3.15 64.35
CA ASP A 182 8.54 -4.56 64.35
C ASP A 182 8.17 -5.24 63.00
N PRO A 183 8.98 -6.20 62.54
CA PRO A 183 8.70 -6.92 61.30
C PRO A 183 7.42 -7.75 61.39
N THR A 184 6.64 -7.79 60.30
CA THR A 184 5.41 -8.59 60.20
C THR A 184 5.70 -10.09 60.23
N ALA A 185 6.81 -10.51 59.63
CA ALA A 185 7.27 -11.88 59.64
C ALA A 185 8.80 -11.96 59.56
N ILE A 186 9.38 -13.10 59.92
CA ILE A 186 10.81 -13.36 59.75
C ILE A 186 10.93 -14.65 58.94
N TYR A 187 11.47 -14.56 57.73
CA TYR A 187 11.66 -15.68 56.83
C TYR A 187 13.07 -16.25 56.93
N ASP A 188 13.20 -17.57 56.87
CA ASP A 188 14.50 -18.24 56.80
C ASP A 188 14.99 -18.25 55.35
N TRP A 189 16.05 -17.50 55.08
CA TRP A 189 16.70 -17.35 53.77
C TRP A 189 17.95 -18.25 53.65
N SER A 190 18.01 -19.34 54.41
CA SER A 190 19.07 -20.36 54.29
C SER A 190 18.80 -21.34 53.14
N SER A 191 19.86 -21.88 52.52
CA SER A 191 19.75 -22.80 51.39
C SER A 191 19.05 -24.12 51.76
N ASP A 192 18.46 -24.79 50.77
CA ASP A 192 17.72 -26.06 50.97
C ASP A 192 18.60 -27.15 51.63
N GLU A 193 19.91 -27.19 51.35
CA GLU A 193 20.87 -28.09 52.01
C GLU A 193 21.01 -27.80 53.51
N ALA A 194 21.10 -26.53 53.89
CA ALA A 194 21.21 -26.09 55.28
C ALA A 194 19.91 -26.33 56.05
N TYR A 195 18.76 -26.20 55.38
CA TYR A 195 17.45 -26.53 55.91
C TYR A 195 17.29 -28.04 56.12
N ALA A 196 17.62 -28.86 55.12
CA ALA A 196 17.56 -30.33 55.21
C ALA A 196 18.45 -30.87 56.34
N ALA A 197 19.66 -30.36 56.49
CA ALA A 197 20.55 -30.71 57.60
C ALA A 197 19.93 -30.37 58.98
N ARG A 198 19.18 -29.26 59.09
CA ARG A 198 18.49 -28.87 60.32
C ARG A 198 17.28 -29.75 60.62
N VAL A 199 16.49 -30.09 59.59
CA VAL A 199 15.32 -30.96 59.71
C VAL A 199 15.72 -32.39 60.08
N ILE A 200 16.76 -32.96 59.45
CA ILE A 200 17.29 -34.28 59.79
C ILE A 200 17.77 -34.34 61.24
N ARG A 201 18.41 -33.27 61.73
CA ARG A 201 18.78 -33.15 63.15
C ARG A 201 17.57 -33.07 64.08
N SER A 202 16.46 -32.46 63.65
CA SER A 202 15.22 -32.39 64.43
C SER A 202 14.43 -33.71 64.47
N ILE A 203 14.41 -34.48 63.37
CA ILE A 203 13.75 -35.80 63.28
C ILE A 203 14.45 -36.83 64.18
N ALA A 204 15.75 -36.64 64.42
CA ALA A 204 16.56 -37.57 65.21
C ALA A 204 16.29 -37.57 66.72
N ASN A 205 15.38 -36.74 67.28
CA ASN A 205 15.15 -36.60 68.74
C ASN A 205 16.42 -36.41 69.61
N ALA A 206 17.59 -36.19 69.00
CA ALA A 206 18.88 -36.12 69.69
C ALA A 206 19.08 -34.81 70.47
N SER A 207 18.12 -33.89 70.38
CA SER A 207 18.14 -32.59 71.04
C SER A 207 16.75 -32.10 71.43
N ASP A 208 15.81 -32.98 71.79
CA ASP A 208 14.68 -32.52 72.60
C ASP A 208 15.22 -32.27 74.03
N PRO A 209 15.29 -31.01 74.52
CA PRO A 209 15.79 -30.71 75.85
C PRO A 209 15.00 -31.45 76.94
N ARG A 210 13.75 -31.85 76.66
CA ARG A 210 12.90 -32.60 77.59
C ARG A 210 13.38 -34.02 77.81
N VAL A 211 13.87 -34.72 76.78
CA VAL A 211 14.40 -36.09 76.90
C VAL A 211 15.72 -36.09 77.66
N LYS A 212 16.61 -35.11 77.39
CA LYS A 212 17.83 -34.91 78.19
C LYS A 212 17.53 -34.55 79.65
N ALA A 213 16.51 -33.73 79.89
CA ALA A 213 16.05 -33.41 81.24
C ALA A 213 15.48 -34.64 81.97
N THR A 214 14.73 -35.52 81.30
CA THR A 214 14.20 -36.75 81.91
C THR A 214 15.30 -37.78 82.20
N ILE A 215 16.31 -37.92 81.35
CA ILE A 215 17.47 -38.79 81.60
C ILE A 215 18.27 -38.24 82.79
N GLY A 216 18.53 -36.92 82.82
CA GLY A 216 19.20 -36.27 83.95
C GLY A 216 18.44 -36.43 85.27
N TRP A 217 17.11 -36.27 85.26
CA TRP A 217 16.26 -36.47 86.44
C TRP A 217 16.28 -37.93 86.94
N LEU A 218 16.24 -38.91 86.03
CA LEU A 218 16.31 -40.34 86.38
C LEU A 218 17.69 -40.74 86.92
N GLU A 219 18.77 -40.15 86.39
CA GLU A 219 20.13 -40.33 86.93
C GLU A 219 20.27 -39.71 88.32
N GLU A 220 19.69 -38.52 88.53
CA GLU A 220 19.73 -37.82 89.81
C GLU A 220 18.95 -38.56 90.90
N HIS A 221 17.77 -39.12 90.55
CA HIS A 221 17.00 -40.02 91.41
C HIS A 221 17.76 -41.32 91.76
N GLY A 222 18.57 -41.83 90.83
CA GLY A 222 19.47 -42.97 91.07
C GLY A 222 20.64 -42.65 92.00
N ARG A 223 21.19 -41.43 91.93
CA ARG A 223 22.32 -40.97 92.76
C ARG A 223 21.90 -40.55 94.18
N THR A 224 20.70 -40.01 94.37
CA THR A 224 20.24 -39.49 95.68
C THR A 224 20.11 -40.55 96.78
N LYS A 225 20.22 -41.85 96.47
CA LYS A 225 20.15 -42.93 97.47
C LYS A 225 21.40 -43.82 97.58
N GLN A 226 22.48 -43.54 96.82
CA GLN A 226 23.77 -44.22 97.03
C GLN A 226 24.49 -43.78 98.32
N SER A 227 23.97 -42.79 99.06
CA SER A 227 24.59 -42.25 100.28
C SER A 227 23.83 -42.60 101.59
N LEU A 228 23.07 -43.69 101.65
CA LEU A 228 22.36 -44.11 102.87
C LEU A 228 22.92 -45.43 103.41
N GLU A 229 24.01 -45.32 104.16
CA GLU A 229 24.49 -46.33 105.10
C GLU A 229 23.57 -46.35 106.34
N SER A 230 22.39 -46.95 106.21
CA SER A 230 21.56 -47.57 107.27
C SER A 230 20.16 -47.81 106.70
N LEU A 231 19.77 -49.08 106.48
CA LEU A 231 18.46 -49.43 105.92
C LEU A 231 17.60 -50.16 106.96
N ASP A 232 16.38 -49.66 107.15
CA ASP A 232 15.23 -50.41 107.64
C ASP A 232 14.51 -51.11 106.47
N ALA A 233 13.69 -52.13 106.75
CA ALA A 233 13.08 -53.01 105.74
C ALA A 233 12.15 -52.30 104.71
N VAL A 234 11.69 -51.08 104.98
CA VAL A 234 10.89 -50.25 104.06
C VAL A 234 11.76 -49.61 102.96
N ASP A 235 13.07 -49.49 103.16
CA ASP A 235 14.00 -48.85 102.23
C ASP A 235 14.48 -49.74 101.09
N ILE A 236 14.26 -51.06 101.17
CA ILE A 236 14.71 -52.02 100.13
C ILE A 236 13.92 -51.86 98.83
N ALA A 237 12.60 -51.58 98.91
CA ALA A 237 11.77 -51.36 97.74
C ALA A 237 12.15 -50.06 97.01
N ALA A 238 12.33 -48.97 97.77
CA ALA A 238 12.71 -47.68 97.22
C ALA A 238 14.16 -47.66 96.67
N ALA A 239 15.08 -48.42 97.29
CA ALA A 239 16.42 -48.63 96.76
C ALA A 239 16.41 -49.44 95.45
N ASN A 240 15.56 -50.48 95.36
CA ASN A 240 15.37 -51.23 94.12
C ASN A 240 14.76 -50.37 93.00
N ASP A 241 13.83 -49.47 93.33
CA ASP A 241 13.24 -48.57 92.35
C ASP A 241 14.23 -47.47 91.90
N ALA A 242 15.12 -46.99 92.78
CA ALA A 242 16.23 -46.10 92.40
C ALA A 242 17.26 -46.79 91.50
N LEU A 243 17.57 -48.07 91.75
CA LEU A 243 18.42 -48.88 90.86
C LEU A 243 17.75 -49.18 89.51
N ARG A 244 16.42 -49.33 89.48
CA ARG A 244 15.65 -49.48 88.25
C ARG A 244 15.61 -48.17 87.47
N SER A 245 15.46 -47.02 88.12
CA SER A 245 15.49 -45.71 87.46
C SER A 245 16.87 -45.40 86.88
N ASP A 246 17.95 -45.71 87.59
CA ASP A 246 19.33 -45.58 87.07
C ASP A 246 19.60 -46.52 85.88
N LYS A 247 19.12 -47.77 85.95
CA LYS A 247 19.20 -48.71 84.81
C LYS A 247 18.38 -48.25 83.61
N LEU A 248 17.22 -47.64 83.84
CA LEU A 248 16.39 -47.06 82.77
C LEU A 248 17.06 -45.83 82.16
N ALA A 249 17.63 -44.95 82.97
CA ALA A 249 18.39 -43.80 82.50
C ALA A 249 19.57 -44.22 81.61
N LYS A 250 20.34 -45.22 82.04
CA LYS A 250 21.47 -45.79 81.29
C LYS A 250 21.05 -46.46 79.99
N ARG A 251 19.90 -47.15 79.98
CA ARG A 251 19.34 -47.74 78.75
C ARG A 251 18.85 -46.66 77.79
N LEU A 252 18.14 -45.65 78.28
CA LEU A 252 17.66 -44.55 77.46
C LEU A 252 18.81 -43.71 76.88
N SER A 253 19.88 -43.49 77.65
CA SER A 253 21.07 -42.80 77.15
C SER A 253 21.86 -43.64 76.15
N SER A 254 21.96 -44.96 76.36
CA SER A 254 22.57 -45.87 75.37
C SER A 254 21.75 -45.96 74.09
N ASP A 255 20.44 -46.02 74.19
CA ASP A 255 19.54 -46.08 73.04
C ASP A 255 19.56 -44.75 72.26
N GLN A 256 19.64 -43.61 72.96
CA GLN A 256 19.85 -42.30 72.34
C GLN A 256 21.20 -42.20 71.64
N ALA A 257 22.28 -42.71 72.26
CA ALA A 257 23.60 -42.75 71.67
C ALA A 257 23.62 -43.65 70.41
N LEU A 258 22.99 -44.82 70.47
CA LEU A 258 22.84 -45.74 69.35
C LEU A 258 22.05 -45.11 68.21
N LEU A 259 20.91 -44.47 68.49
CA LEU A 259 20.13 -43.75 67.48
C LEU A 259 20.92 -42.61 66.86
N SER A 260 21.67 -41.84 67.66
CA SER A 260 22.53 -40.78 67.14
C SER A 260 23.66 -41.33 66.25
N SER A 261 24.24 -42.47 66.61
CA SER A 261 25.28 -43.13 65.82
C SER A 261 24.73 -43.70 64.52
N LEU A 262 23.51 -44.25 64.55
CA LEU A 262 22.83 -44.82 63.38
C LEU A 262 22.40 -43.72 62.41
N VAL A 263 21.87 -42.61 62.91
CA VAL A 263 21.53 -41.43 62.10
C VAL A 263 22.79 -40.81 61.50
N ASN A 264 23.86 -40.65 62.28
CA ASN A 264 25.14 -40.15 61.75
C ASN A 264 25.74 -41.12 60.71
N ALA A 265 25.61 -42.44 60.92
CA ALA A 265 26.03 -43.43 59.94
C ALA A 265 25.19 -43.36 58.66
N MET A 266 23.87 -43.18 58.76
CA MET A 266 22.98 -43.00 57.60
C MET A 266 23.25 -41.70 56.83
N ILE A 267 23.55 -40.60 57.54
CA ILE A 267 23.92 -39.32 56.93
C ILE A 267 25.28 -39.41 56.23
N ASN A 268 26.22 -40.16 56.81
CA ASN A 268 27.57 -40.32 56.25
C ASN A 268 27.68 -41.47 55.25
N ASP A 269 26.65 -42.31 55.09
CA ASP A 269 26.62 -43.37 54.08
C ASP A 269 26.41 -42.75 52.69
N SER A 270 27.48 -42.83 51.89
CA SER A 270 27.51 -42.31 50.52
C SER A 270 26.47 -42.95 49.61
N ARG A 271 26.03 -44.19 49.90
CA ARG A 271 24.99 -44.88 49.12
C ARG A 271 23.60 -44.33 49.40
N ILE A 272 23.27 -44.06 50.66
CA ILE A 272 21.99 -43.47 51.05
C ILE A 272 21.93 -42.02 50.56
N LEU A 273 23.01 -41.25 50.70
CA LEU A 273 23.11 -39.91 50.11
C LEU A 273 22.97 -39.94 48.58
N GLY A 274 23.59 -40.91 47.89
CA GLY A 274 23.45 -41.07 46.45
C GLY A 274 22.03 -41.46 46.01
N LEU A 275 21.32 -42.28 46.79
CA LEU A 275 19.92 -42.64 46.54
C LEU A 275 18.98 -41.46 46.81
N ILE A 276 19.20 -40.71 47.89
CA ILE A 276 18.42 -39.49 48.17
C ILE A 276 18.65 -38.47 47.06
N LYS A 277 19.90 -38.21 46.66
CA LYS A 277 20.23 -37.31 45.54
C LYS A 277 19.57 -37.75 44.24
N SER A 278 19.71 -39.02 43.85
CA SER A 278 19.09 -39.49 42.61
C SER A 278 17.55 -39.44 42.64
N LYS A 279 16.92 -39.65 43.80
CA LYS A 279 15.47 -39.49 43.96
C LYS A 279 15.05 -38.03 43.99
N THR A 280 15.80 -37.14 44.62
CA THR A 280 15.51 -35.70 44.57
C THR A 280 15.69 -35.15 43.16
N ASP A 281 16.69 -35.62 42.42
CA ASP A 281 16.92 -35.23 41.03
C ASP A 281 15.80 -35.73 40.12
N LEU A 282 15.37 -36.99 40.28
CA LEU A 282 14.22 -37.54 39.55
C LEU A 282 12.93 -36.76 39.81
N ILE A 283 12.60 -36.50 41.08
CA ILE A 283 11.41 -35.73 41.45
C ILE A 283 11.51 -34.30 40.91
N ALA A 284 12.68 -33.66 41.00
CA ALA A 284 12.90 -32.34 40.44
C ALA A 284 12.71 -32.31 38.92
N GLU A 285 13.16 -33.35 38.20
CA GLU A 285 12.98 -33.46 36.75
C GLU A 285 11.52 -33.71 36.36
N GLU A 286 10.80 -34.56 37.10
CA GLU A 286 9.35 -34.79 36.96
C GLU A 286 8.55 -33.51 37.23
N GLU A 287 8.87 -32.77 38.30
CA GLU A 287 8.22 -31.48 38.59
C GLU A 287 8.56 -30.43 37.53
N ARG A 288 9.81 -30.36 37.05
CA ARG A 288 10.20 -29.45 35.97
C ARG A 288 9.45 -29.73 34.68
N THR A 289 9.32 -31.00 34.30
CA THR A 289 8.60 -31.38 33.08
C THR A 289 7.11 -31.09 33.21
N ALA A 290 6.50 -31.40 34.36
CA ALA A 290 5.11 -31.04 34.64
C ALA A 290 4.88 -29.52 34.62
N LEU A 291 5.78 -28.73 35.22
CA LEU A 291 5.71 -27.27 35.19
C LEU A 291 5.91 -26.70 33.78
N ARG A 292 6.82 -27.27 32.98
CA ARG A 292 7.03 -26.88 31.57
C ARG A 292 5.78 -27.13 30.75
N ILE A 293 5.20 -28.32 30.83
CA ILE A 293 3.97 -28.67 30.10
C ILE A 293 2.85 -27.72 30.51
N ARG A 294 2.66 -27.48 31.82
CA ARG A 294 1.62 -26.57 32.32
C ARG A 294 1.84 -25.13 31.86
N ALA A 295 3.08 -24.65 31.87
CA ALA A 295 3.40 -23.31 31.38
C ALA A 295 3.15 -23.20 29.87
N GLU A 296 3.56 -24.20 29.09
CA GLU A 296 3.33 -24.25 27.65
C GLU A 296 1.84 -24.28 27.31
N THR A 297 1.02 -25.04 28.05
CA THR A 297 -0.44 -25.08 27.83
C THR A 297 -1.09 -23.74 28.15
N LEU A 298 -0.72 -23.11 29.28
CA LEU A 298 -1.26 -21.80 29.64
C LEU A 298 -0.86 -20.74 28.62
N LEU A 299 0.40 -20.73 28.17
CA LEU A 299 0.87 -19.82 27.13
C LEU A 299 0.15 -20.05 25.79
N GLN A 300 -0.15 -21.31 25.43
CA GLN A 300 -0.92 -21.60 24.22
C GLN A 300 -2.37 -21.08 24.33
N GLU A 301 -3.02 -21.27 25.46
CA GLU A 301 -4.37 -20.76 25.72
C GLU A 301 -4.40 -19.21 25.68
N GLU A 302 -3.43 -18.55 26.33
CA GLU A 302 -3.25 -17.10 26.29
C GLU A 302 -2.98 -16.60 24.86
N LEU A 303 -2.14 -17.30 24.09
CA LEU A 303 -1.89 -16.92 22.69
C LEU A 303 -3.13 -17.09 21.81
N ILE A 304 -3.94 -18.12 22.04
CA ILE A 304 -5.18 -18.33 21.28
C ILE A 304 -6.19 -17.22 21.60
N THR A 305 -6.37 -16.89 22.88
CA THR A 305 -7.29 -15.82 23.32
C THR A 305 -6.85 -14.46 22.79
N LEU A 306 -5.57 -14.09 22.92
CA LEU A 306 -5.02 -12.85 22.36
C LEU A 306 -5.14 -12.77 20.84
N ARG A 307 -4.95 -13.90 20.13
CA ARG A 307 -5.16 -13.95 18.68
C ARG A 307 -6.62 -13.72 18.32
N GLN A 308 -7.56 -14.33 19.04
CA GLN A 308 -8.99 -14.13 18.82
C GLN A 308 -9.40 -12.68 19.10
N GLU A 309 -8.94 -12.09 20.19
CA GLU A 309 -9.17 -10.66 20.51
C GLU A 309 -8.58 -9.76 19.43
N ARG A 310 -7.38 -10.06 18.93
CA ARG A 310 -6.76 -9.27 17.86
C ARG A 310 -7.54 -9.39 16.56
N ILE A 311 -7.98 -10.58 16.17
CA ILE A 311 -8.83 -10.79 14.98
C ILE A 311 -10.12 -10.00 15.12
N ALA A 312 -10.82 -10.10 16.26
CA ALA A 312 -12.04 -9.33 16.50
C ALA A 312 -11.81 -7.80 16.44
N SER A 313 -10.68 -7.32 16.97
CA SER A 313 -10.32 -5.90 16.87
C SER A 313 -10.05 -5.46 15.42
N LEU A 314 -9.39 -6.31 14.63
CA LEU A 314 -9.10 -6.04 13.22
C LEU A 314 -10.37 -6.08 12.38
N ASP A 315 -11.31 -6.98 12.67
CA ASP A 315 -12.60 -7.03 11.98
C ASP A 315 -13.42 -5.76 12.23
N LEU A 316 -13.42 -5.25 13.46
CA LEU A 316 -14.05 -3.95 13.78
C LEU A 316 -13.35 -2.79 13.06
N GLU A 317 -12.01 -2.79 12.99
CA GLU A 317 -11.25 -1.78 12.26
C GLU A 317 -11.56 -1.83 10.76
N ILE A 318 -11.58 -3.02 10.16
CA ILE A 318 -11.94 -3.23 8.74
C ILE A 318 -13.35 -2.72 8.45
N GLU A 319 -14.34 -3.05 9.30
CA GLU A 319 -15.71 -2.58 9.11
C GLU A 319 -15.82 -1.05 9.26
N SER A 320 -15.12 -0.45 10.21
CA SER A 320 -15.07 1.01 10.33
C SER A 320 -14.47 1.68 9.09
N LEU A 321 -13.36 1.14 8.57
CA LEU A 321 -12.71 1.63 7.36
C LEU A 321 -13.56 1.41 6.11
N ARG A 322 -14.32 0.30 6.04
CA ARG A 322 -15.29 0.04 4.97
C ARG A 322 -16.40 1.08 4.97
N LEU A 323 -17.01 1.33 6.13
CA LEU A 323 -18.05 2.35 6.28
C LEU A 323 -17.54 3.75 5.94
N ASP A 324 -16.33 4.11 6.36
CA ASP A 324 -15.72 5.40 6.04
C ASP A 324 -15.40 5.53 4.54
N ARG A 325 -14.95 4.45 3.89
CA ARG A 325 -14.75 4.45 2.44
C ARG A 325 -16.06 4.58 1.67
N ILE A 326 -17.11 3.87 2.09
CA ILE A 326 -18.45 3.98 1.48
C ILE A 326 -18.95 5.42 1.60
N LYS A 327 -18.89 6.02 2.80
CA LYS A 327 -19.28 7.42 3.00
C LYS A 327 -18.51 8.38 2.09
N LYS A 328 -17.18 8.23 1.99
CA LYS A 328 -16.36 9.07 1.09
C LYS A 328 -16.75 8.91 -0.38
N ILE A 329 -17.10 7.69 -0.78
CA ILE A 329 -17.58 7.41 -2.14
C ILE A 329 -18.95 8.08 -2.36
N ASP A 330 -19.88 7.94 -1.42
CA ASP A 330 -21.21 8.55 -1.49
C ASP A 330 -21.15 10.08 -1.51
N ASP A 331 -20.31 10.68 -0.67
CA ASP A 331 -20.06 12.13 -0.64
C ASP A 331 -19.50 12.61 -1.99
N ARG A 332 -18.56 11.84 -2.57
CA ARG A 332 -17.98 12.14 -3.88
C ARG A 332 -18.99 11.99 -5.02
N TYR A 333 -19.86 10.98 -4.97
CA TYR A 333 -20.95 10.83 -5.92
C TYR A 333 -21.92 12.01 -5.83
N ALA A 334 -22.31 12.42 -4.62
CA ALA A 334 -23.19 13.56 -4.42
C ALA A 334 -22.56 14.89 -4.90
N GLU A 335 -21.25 15.07 -4.75
CA GLU A 335 -20.51 16.20 -5.34
C GLU A 335 -20.55 16.16 -6.87
N LEU A 336 -20.24 15.01 -7.48
CA LEU A 336 -20.25 14.86 -8.93
C LEU A 336 -21.65 15.07 -9.53
N GLU A 337 -22.70 14.60 -8.86
CA GLU A 337 -24.08 14.86 -9.28
C GLU A 337 -24.42 16.35 -9.24
N ARG A 338 -24.00 17.07 -8.19
CA ARG A 338 -24.18 18.53 -8.08
C ARG A 338 -23.43 19.26 -9.20
N ASP A 339 -22.18 18.87 -9.48
CA ASP A 339 -21.37 19.47 -10.54
C ASP A 339 -21.96 19.20 -11.92
N LEU A 340 -22.46 17.98 -12.18
CA LEU A 340 -23.13 17.64 -13.43
C LEU A 340 -24.45 18.41 -13.60
N ALA A 341 -25.23 18.57 -12.54
CA ALA A 341 -26.44 19.38 -12.57
C ALA A 341 -26.12 20.85 -12.89
N ALA A 342 -25.13 21.43 -12.22
CA ALA A 342 -24.68 22.80 -12.47
C ALA A 342 -24.16 23.00 -13.91
N ARG A 343 -23.37 22.04 -14.43
CA ARG A 343 -22.90 22.09 -15.84
C ARG A 343 -24.05 22.01 -16.84
N LYS A 344 -25.04 21.16 -16.59
CA LYS A 344 -26.24 21.07 -17.44
C LYS A 344 -27.03 22.37 -17.43
N GLU A 345 -27.25 22.96 -16.25
CA GLU A 345 -27.97 24.23 -16.12
C GLU A 345 -27.23 25.37 -16.82
N ASN A 346 -25.92 25.50 -16.59
CA ASN A 346 -25.10 26.51 -17.26
C ASN A 346 -25.07 26.31 -18.78
N GLY A 347 -24.93 25.07 -19.25
CA GLY A 347 -24.98 24.77 -20.68
C GLY A 347 -26.33 25.09 -21.32
N LEU A 348 -27.44 24.87 -20.60
CA LEU A 348 -28.77 25.28 -21.08
C LEU A 348 -28.92 26.81 -21.16
N ILE A 349 -28.34 27.55 -20.21
CA ILE A 349 -28.34 29.02 -20.23
C ILE A 349 -27.52 29.53 -21.43
N GLU A 350 -26.35 28.95 -21.68
CA GLU A 350 -25.50 29.30 -22.83
C GLU A 350 -26.20 29.00 -24.16
N ILE A 351 -26.76 27.80 -24.32
CA ILE A 351 -27.52 27.43 -25.53
C ILE A 351 -28.71 28.37 -25.74
N ASN A 352 -29.47 28.69 -24.70
CA ASN A 352 -30.61 29.60 -24.82
C ASN A 352 -30.18 31.02 -25.21
N ARG A 353 -29.01 31.46 -24.75
CA ARG A 353 -28.43 32.74 -25.13
C ARG A 353 -28.03 32.72 -26.61
N ASP A 354 -27.29 31.71 -27.05
CA ASP A 354 -26.85 31.58 -28.44
C ASP A 354 -28.02 31.46 -29.41
N LEU A 355 -29.07 30.71 -29.03
CA LEU A 355 -30.32 30.65 -29.78
C LEU A 355 -31.02 32.01 -29.84
N GLY A 356 -31.03 32.77 -28.75
CA GLY A 356 -31.55 34.13 -28.71
C GLY A 356 -30.82 35.07 -29.68
N ASP A 357 -29.48 35.04 -29.65
CA ASP A 357 -28.64 35.84 -30.54
C ASP A 357 -28.84 35.45 -32.02
N LEU A 358 -28.98 34.14 -32.31
CA LEU A 358 -29.25 33.63 -33.66
C LEU A 358 -30.64 34.05 -34.15
N VAL A 359 -31.67 34.01 -33.30
CA VAL A 359 -33.02 34.49 -33.66
C VAL A 359 -32.99 35.98 -34.00
N ILE A 360 -32.29 36.80 -33.22
CA ILE A 360 -32.13 38.23 -33.50
C ILE A 360 -31.41 38.43 -34.84
N ALA A 361 -30.33 37.69 -35.10
CA ALA A 361 -29.60 37.78 -36.37
C ALA A 361 -30.46 37.38 -37.57
N LEU A 362 -31.25 36.31 -37.45
CA LEU A 362 -32.18 35.88 -38.50
C LEU A 362 -33.32 36.89 -38.72
N GLN A 363 -33.81 37.53 -37.66
CA GLN A 363 -34.79 38.61 -37.79
C GLN A 363 -34.22 39.82 -38.54
N LEU A 364 -33.01 40.25 -38.19
CA LEU A 364 -32.32 41.32 -38.91
C LEU A 364 -32.13 41.00 -40.40
N GLN A 365 -31.74 39.76 -40.73
CA GLN A 365 -31.63 39.32 -42.12
C GLN A 365 -32.98 39.27 -42.84
N ALA A 366 -34.04 38.80 -42.16
CA ALA A 366 -35.38 38.78 -42.72
C ALA A 366 -35.85 40.21 -43.03
N ASP A 367 -35.66 41.14 -42.11
CA ASP A 367 -35.98 42.55 -42.29
C ASP A 367 -35.19 43.14 -43.46
N GLU A 368 -33.88 42.90 -43.54
CA GLU A 368 -33.03 43.32 -44.67
C GLU A 368 -33.54 42.75 -46.02
N PHE A 369 -33.92 41.47 -46.06
CA PHE A 369 -34.49 40.88 -47.27
C PHE A 369 -35.85 41.46 -47.64
N THR A 370 -36.68 41.81 -46.65
CA THR A 370 -37.96 42.49 -46.91
C THR A 370 -37.75 43.90 -47.47
N ASP A 371 -36.77 44.64 -46.94
CA ASP A 371 -36.38 45.96 -47.44
C ASP A 371 -35.76 45.88 -48.84
N ARG A 372 -34.94 44.86 -49.10
CA ARG A 372 -34.39 44.65 -50.45
C ARG A 372 -35.51 44.30 -51.44
N ARG A 373 -36.48 43.48 -51.01
CA ARG A 373 -37.63 43.10 -51.84
C ARG A 373 -38.51 44.31 -52.16
N SER A 374 -38.73 45.23 -51.22
CA SER A 374 -39.50 46.46 -51.48
C SER A 374 -38.77 47.36 -52.47
N ARG A 375 -37.45 47.57 -52.31
CA ARG A 375 -36.63 48.34 -53.27
C ARG A 375 -36.67 47.76 -54.68
N VAL A 376 -36.48 46.46 -54.84
CA VAL A 376 -36.56 45.79 -56.15
C VAL A 376 -37.96 45.91 -56.75
N LYS A 377 -39.01 45.85 -55.91
CA LYS A 377 -40.39 46.05 -56.37
C LYS A 377 -40.60 47.47 -56.89
N ASP A 378 -40.06 48.48 -56.21
CA ASP A 378 -40.13 49.87 -56.65
C ASP A 378 -39.35 50.09 -57.95
N GLU A 379 -38.15 49.50 -58.08
CA GLU A 379 -37.37 49.50 -59.33
C GLU A 379 -38.12 48.84 -60.49
N LEU A 380 -38.83 47.73 -60.24
CA LEU A 380 -39.67 47.08 -61.24
C LEU A 380 -40.82 47.98 -61.68
N VAL A 381 -41.47 48.69 -60.75
CA VAL A 381 -42.52 49.66 -61.09
C VAL A 381 -41.96 50.81 -61.93
N GLU A 382 -40.77 51.33 -61.60
CA GLU A 382 -40.09 52.34 -62.42
C GLU A 382 -39.73 51.82 -63.81
N LEU A 383 -39.24 50.58 -63.92
CA LEU A 383 -38.91 49.95 -65.20
C LEU A 383 -40.15 49.70 -66.04
N ASP A 384 -41.27 49.32 -65.41
CA ASP A 384 -42.55 49.11 -66.09
C ASP A 384 -43.08 50.45 -66.62
N GLN A 385 -43.00 51.52 -65.82
CA GLN A 385 -43.29 52.88 -66.28
C GLN A 385 -42.36 53.31 -67.43
N LYS A 386 -41.06 53.05 -67.34
CA LYS A 386 -40.11 53.32 -68.43
C LYS A 386 -40.46 52.52 -69.68
N SER A 387 -40.79 51.25 -69.53
CA SER A 387 -41.27 50.39 -70.61
C SER A 387 -42.52 50.96 -71.26
N ASP A 388 -43.51 51.39 -70.48
CA ASP A 388 -44.73 52.02 -70.98
C ASP A 388 -44.45 53.35 -71.70
N THR A 389 -43.57 54.20 -71.15
CA THR A 389 -43.16 55.43 -71.83
C THR A 389 -42.41 55.16 -73.12
N LEU A 390 -41.51 54.16 -73.14
CA LEU A 390 -40.79 53.72 -74.34
C LEU A 390 -41.74 53.09 -75.34
N ASN A 391 -42.74 52.33 -74.91
CA ASN A 391 -43.79 51.77 -75.76
C ASN A 391 -44.67 52.88 -76.33
N GLY A 392 -45.00 53.89 -75.54
CA GLY A 392 -45.69 55.10 -75.99
C GLY A 392 -44.84 55.88 -77.01
N GLN A 393 -43.54 56.04 -76.77
CA GLN A 393 -42.60 56.63 -77.72
C GLN A 393 -42.43 55.77 -78.97
N LEU A 394 -42.41 54.44 -78.86
CA LEU A 394 -42.37 53.51 -79.98
C LEU A 394 -43.69 53.54 -80.76
N GLN A 395 -44.84 53.73 -80.12
CA GLN A 395 -46.11 53.93 -80.82
C GLN A 395 -46.10 55.27 -81.57
N LEU A 396 -45.62 56.34 -80.94
CA LEU A 396 -45.50 57.65 -81.55
C LEU A 396 -44.50 57.62 -82.71
N LEU A 397 -43.36 56.93 -82.54
CA LEU A 397 -42.38 56.65 -83.58
C LEU A 397 -42.94 55.73 -84.66
N ARG A 398 -43.81 54.77 -84.33
CA ARG A 398 -44.52 53.93 -85.31
C ARG A 398 -45.59 54.71 -86.07
N ASP A 399 -46.20 55.72 -85.46
CA ASP A 399 -47.15 56.60 -86.13
C ASP A 399 -46.40 57.60 -87.01
N GLN A 400 -45.27 58.13 -86.55
CA GLN A 400 -44.32 58.88 -87.39
C GLN A 400 -43.71 57.98 -88.48
N GLU A 401 -43.42 56.72 -88.18
CA GLU A 401 -42.97 55.72 -89.14
C GLU A 401 -44.11 55.40 -90.10
N ARG A 402 -45.39 55.38 -89.71
CA ARG A 402 -46.53 55.27 -90.62
C ARG A 402 -46.64 56.49 -91.52
N ASP A 403 -46.44 57.70 -91.01
CA ASP A 403 -46.42 58.93 -91.79
C ASP A 403 -45.22 58.98 -92.74
N VAL A 404 -44.07 58.49 -92.28
CA VAL A 404 -42.86 58.31 -93.07
C VAL A 404 -43.00 57.12 -94.03
N LEU A 405 -43.75 56.06 -93.70
CA LEU A 405 -44.09 54.89 -94.52
C LEU A 405 -45.10 55.26 -95.59
N ILE A 406 -46.00 56.23 -95.39
CA ILE A 406 -46.79 56.81 -96.49
C ILE A 406 -45.87 57.57 -97.47
N ASN A 407 -44.78 58.16 -96.97
CA ASN A 407 -43.77 58.84 -97.78
C ASN A 407 -42.68 57.90 -98.35
N ILE A 408 -42.46 56.75 -97.71
CA ILE A 408 -41.52 55.68 -98.09
C ILE A 408 -42.24 54.63 -98.97
N ASP A 409 -43.56 54.45 -98.89
CA ASP A 409 -44.38 53.70 -99.86
C ASP A 409 -44.43 54.43 -101.22
N ARG A 410 -44.08 55.72 -101.25
CA ARG A 410 -43.74 56.46 -102.48
C ARG A 410 -42.30 56.23 -102.97
N LEU A 411 -41.39 55.68 -102.16
CA LEU A 411 -39.95 55.58 -102.47
C LEU A 411 -39.31 54.19 -102.29
N VAL A 412 -40.04 53.19 -101.78
CA VAL A 412 -39.54 51.85 -101.42
C VAL A 412 -40.54 50.77 -101.89
N ALA A 413 -41.23 51.08 -103.00
CA ALA A 413 -41.47 50.10 -104.09
C ALA A 413 -40.17 49.47 -104.64
N ILE A 414 -39.02 49.87 -104.09
CA ILE A 414 -37.71 49.27 -104.28
C ILE A 414 -37.30 48.70 -102.92
N THR A 415 -37.02 47.40 -102.90
CA THR A 415 -36.25 46.68 -101.86
C THR A 415 -36.97 46.23 -100.59
N SER A 416 -37.79 45.22 -100.82
CA SER A 416 -38.04 44.08 -99.92
C SER A 416 -36.76 43.46 -99.30
N LEU A 417 -36.81 43.09 -98.01
CA LEU A 417 -36.62 41.72 -97.48
C LEU A 417 -35.98 41.67 -96.07
N ALA A 418 -36.73 41.04 -95.14
CA ALA A 418 -36.28 40.15 -94.05
C ALA A 418 -35.57 40.77 -92.82
N LYS A 419 -35.65 40.24 -91.60
CA LYS A 419 -36.56 39.35 -90.84
C LYS A 419 -36.04 39.41 -89.38
N SER A 420 -36.93 39.11 -88.45
CA SER A 420 -36.85 39.16 -86.98
C SER A 420 -36.12 38.00 -86.27
N GLN A 421 -35.99 38.17 -84.94
CA GLN A 421 -35.90 37.20 -83.80
C GLN A 421 -34.50 36.93 -83.21
N VAL A 422 -34.18 37.05 -81.92
CA VAL A 422 -34.84 36.87 -80.58
C VAL A 422 -34.43 35.55 -79.87
N ASN A 423 -33.71 35.73 -78.76
CA ASN A 423 -33.69 35.01 -77.46
C ASN A 423 -32.90 33.70 -77.15
N THR A 424 -31.89 33.90 -76.28
CA THR A 424 -31.63 33.32 -74.92
C THR A 424 -31.60 31.82 -74.66
N ALA A 425 -30.45 31.39 -74.13
CA ALA A 425 -30.17 30.10 -73.51
C ALA A 425 -30.50 30.08 -72.00
N SER A 426 -30.82 28.89 -71.47
CA SER A 426 -30.91 28.58 -70.04
C SER A 426 -29.84 27.55 -69.69
N GLU A 427 -28.97 27.88 -68.74
CA GLU A 427 -27.88 27.05 -68.23
C GLU A 427 -28.39 25.98 -67.25
N LYS A 428 -27.84 24.76 -67.37
CA LYS A 428 -27.94 23.69 -66.38
C LYS A 428 -26.66 23.66 -65.56
N ILE A 429 -26.81 23.64 -64.24
CA ILE A 429 -25.75 23.44 -63.25
C ILE A 429 -25.18 22.02 -63.41
N LEU A 430 -23.85 21.91 -63.42
CA LEU A 430 -23.07 20.67 -63.52
C LEU A 430 -23.40 19.70 -62.36
N ALA A 431 -23.81 18.48 -62.70
CA ALA A 431 -23.66 17.33 -61.85
C ALA A 431 -22.34 16.61 -62.23
N LEU A 432 -21.33 16.71 -61.37
CA LEU A 432 -20.08 15.94 -61.48
C LEU A 432 -20.29 14.56 -60.83
N HIS A 433 -20.92 13.65 -61.56
CA HIS A 433 -20.86 12.21 -61.26
C HIS A 433 -20.35 11.48 -62.50
N SER A 434 -19.05 11.20 -62.54
CA SER A 434 -18.51 10.16 -63.41
C SER A 434 -18.68 8.83 -62.67
N PRO A 435 -19.33 7.80 -63.24
CA PRO A 435 -19.23 6.46 -62.71
C PRO A 435 -17.77 6.02 -62.87
N LEU A 436 -17.10 5.69 -61.78
CA LEU A 436 -15.80 5.03 -61.84
C LEU A 436 -16.02 3.64 -62.46
N GLU A 437 -15.28 3.31 -63.52
CA GLU A 437 -15.28 1.95 -64.09
C GLU A 437 -14.90 0.94 -62.98
N ARG A 438 -15.62 -0.19 -62.90
CA ARG A 438 -15.34 -1.23 -61.90
C ARG A 438 -13.89 -1.71 -62.04
N GLY A 439 -13.13 -1.65 -60.94
CA GLY A 439 -11.79 -2.22 -60.88
C GLY A 439 -11.84 -3.73 -61.11
N VAL A 440 -10.74 -4.28 -61.63
CA VAL A 440 -10.64 -5.73 -61.81
C VAL A 440 -10.57 -6.38 -60.42
N PRO A 441 -11.40 -7.40 -60.12
CA PRO A 441 -11.36 -8.05 -58.81
C PRO A 441 -9.99 -8.70 -58.56
N LEU A 442 -9.45 -8.52 -57.37
CA LEU A 442 -8.21 -9.12 -56.90
C LEU A 442 -8.55 -10.16 -55.84
N MET A 443 -8.28 -11.42 -56.14
CA MET A 443 -8.47 -12.52 -55.20
C MET A 443 -7.37 -12.50 -54.15
N SER A 444 -7.71 -12.87 -52.91
CA SER A 444 -6.74 -12.93 -51.79
C SER A 444 -5.50 -13.78 -52.11
N SER A 445 -5.61 -14.82 -52.96
CA SER A 445 -4.48 -15.65 -53.40
C SER A 445 -3.46 -14.91 -54.28
N ASP A 446 -3.90 -13.90 -55.03
CA ASP A 446 -3.11 -13.26 -56.09
C ASP A 446 -2.48 -11.95 -55.60
N VAL A 447 -2.86 -11.52 -54.38
CA VAL A 447 -2.39 -10.28 -53.74
C VAL A 447 -0.86 -10.23 -53.66
N LYS A 448 -0.21 -11.34 -53.30
CA LYS A 448 1.24 -11.36 -53.13
C LYS A 448 1.97 -11.09 -54.43
N GLU A 449 1.62 -11.81 -55.49
CA GLU A 449 2.21 -11.62 -56.82
C GLU A 449 1.96 -10.20 -57.32
N PHE A 450 0.75 -9.66 -57.07
CA PHE A 450 0.40 -8.30 -57.43
C PHE A 450 1.27 -7.25 -56.68
N VAL A 451 1.41 -7.36 -55.36
CA VAL A 451 2.26 -6.44 -54.57
C VAL A 451 3.74 -6.59 -54.94
N GLU A 452 4.22 -7.81 -55.16
CA GLU A 452 5.61 -8.07 -55.57
C GLU A 452 5.94 -7.48 -56.95
N SER A 453 4.98 -7.47 -57.87
CA SER A 453 5.08 -6.86 -59.20
C SER A 453 5.06 -5.33 -59.21
N SER A 454 4.70 -4.70 -58.09
CA SER A 454 4.63 -3.24 -57.99
C SER A 454 6.01 -2.59 -58.04
N GLN A 455 6.15 -1.60 -58.91
CA GLN A 455 7.34 -0.75 -59.04
C GLN A 455 7.28 0.51 -58.13
N LEU A 456 6.12 0.77 -57.52
CA LEU A 456 5.91 1.92 -56.63
C LEU A 456 6.51 1.69 -55.24
N LEU A 457 6.43 0.45 -54.76
CA LEU A 457 6.86 0.06 -53.42
C LEU A 457 8.33 -0.36 -53.45
N SER A 458 9.10 0.09 -52.46
CA SER A 458 10.43 -0.48 -52.19
C SER A 458 10.27 -1.93 -51.69
N GLU A 459 11.35 -2.72 -51.66
CA GLU A 459 11.29 -4.07 -51.07
C GLU A 459 10.76 -4.04 -49.63
N LYS A 460 11.14 -3.02 -48.86
CA LYS A 460 10.61 -2.80 -47.51
C LYS A 460 9.12 -2.39 -47.53
N GLY A 461 8.73 -1.55 -48.48
CA GLY A 461 7.33 -1.16 -48.68
C GLY A 461 6.42 -2.32 -49.06
N LYS A 462 6.91 -3.27 -49.87
CA LYS A 462 6.17 -4.49 -50.24
C LYS A 462 5.90 -5.35 -49.00
N GLU A 463 6.90 -5.56 -48.15
CA GLU A 463 6.73 -6.27 -46.88
C GLU A 463 5.68 -5.57 -46.00
N ILE A 464 5.78 -4.24 -45.84
CA ILE A 464 4.87 -3.46 -44.99
C ILE A 464 3.45 -3.45 -45.56
N MET A 465 3.27 -3.36 -46.88
CA MET A 465 1.97 -3.40 -47.55
C MET A 465 1.26 -4.73 -47.35
N LEU A 466 2.00 -5.83 -47.45
CA LEU A 466 1.49 -7.17 -47.19
C LEU A 466 1.13 -7.36 -45.71
N GLN A 467 1.95 -6.86 -44.78
CA GLN A 467 1.63 -6.87 -43.35
C GLN A 467 0.40 -6.02 -43.02
N PHE A 468 0.31 -4.83 -43.60
CA PHE A 468 -0.81 -3.91 -43.46
C PHE A 468 -2.12 -4.59 -43.89
N LEU A 469 -2.13 -5.23 -45.05
CA LEU A 469 -3.33 -5.93 -45.53
C LEU A 469 -3.69 -7.14 -44.65
N ALA A 470 -2.71 -7.95 -44.24
CA ALA A 470 -2.96 -9.09 -43.36
C ALA A 470 -3.60 -8.67 -42.02
N LEU A 471 -3.19 -7.52 -41.46
CA LEU A 471 -3.79 -6.96 -40.25
C LEU A 471 -5.23 -6.50 -40.49
N LEU A 472 -5.49 -5.80 -41.59
CA LEU A 472 -6.83 -5.32 -41.94
C LEU A 472 -7.81 -6.50 -42.13
N LEU A 473 -7.41 -7.53 -42.88
CA LEU A 473 -8.24 -8.72 -43.11
C LEU A 473 -8.50 -9.53 -41.84
N ALA A 474 -7.56 -9.52 -40.89
CA ALA A 474 -7.74 -10.15 -39.57
C ALA A 474 -8.77 -9.43 -38.69
N GLY A 475 -9.21 -8.23 -39.10
CA GLY A 475 -10.08 -7.33 -38.34
C GLY A 475 -9.32 -6.51 -37.29
N GLU A 476 -8.01 -6.31 -37.48
CA GLU A 476 -7.25 -5.32 -36.71
C GLU A 476 -7.36 -3.94 -37.37
N VAL A 477 -7.17 -2.90 -36.55
CA VAL A 477 -7.12 -1.51 -37.00
C VAL A 477 -5.69 -1.02 -36.79
N PRO A 478 -4.80 -1.17 -37.80
CA PRO A 478 -3.40 -0.78 -37.65
C PRO A 478 -3.26 0.74 -37.56
N VAL A 479 -2.29 1.16 -36.75
CA VAL A 479 -1.91 2.56 -36.59
C VAL A 479 -0.63 2.83 -37.38
N LEU A 480 -0.73 3.75 -38.33
CA LEU A 480 0.35 4.14 -39.23
C LEU A 480 1.04 5.39 -38.71
N THR A 481 2.37 5.32 -38.60
CA THR A 481 3.23 6.45 -38.22
C THR A 481 4.36 6.60 -39.23
N GLY A 482 4.82 7.82 -39.52
CA GLY A 482 5.98 8.05 -40.37
C GLY A 482 5.75 9.11 -41.46
N PRO A 483 6.82 9.53 -42.15
CA PRO A 483 6.77 10.57 -43.17
C PRO A 483 6.07 10.13 -44.46
N ASP A 484 6.08 8.83 -44.79
CA ASP A 484 5.60 8.33 -46.09
C ASP A 484 4.14 7.79 -46.00
N VAL A 485 3.42 8.06 -44.90
CA VAL A 485 2.09 7.48 -44.63
C VAL A 485 1.05 7.86 -45.69
N ASP A 486 0.98 9.14 -46.07
CA ASP A 486 -0.03 9.63 -47.01
C ASP A 486 0.13 8.99 -48.40
N ASP A 487 1.37 8.93 -48.89
CA ASP A 487 1.69 8.34 -50.18
C ASP A 487 1.53 6.81 -50.16
N PHE A 488 1.91 6.15 -49.06
CA PHE A 488 1.67 4.72 -48.87
C PHE A 488 0.17 4.38 -48.90
N LEU A 489 -0.67 5.20 -48.26
CA LEU A 489 -2.12 5.02 -48.26
C LEU A 489 -2.74 5.23 -49.65
N LEU A 490 -2.21 6.17 -50.45
CA LEU A 490 -2.63 6.34 -51.85
C LEU A 490 -2.32 5.10 -52.69
N VAL A 491 -1.16 4.48 -52.47
CA VAL A 491 -0.83 3.21 -53.13
C VAL A 491 -1.76 2.10 -52.67
N ALA A 492 -2.00 1.96 -51.36
CA ALA A 492 -2.93 0.96 -50.82
C ALA A 492 -4.36 1.13 -51.34
N GLU A 493 -4.85 2.38 -51.43
CA GLU A 493 -6.14 2.74 -52.00
C GLU A 493 -6.27 2.28 -53.46
N SER A 494 -5.23 2.52 -54.27
CA SER A 494 -5.21 2.05 -55.66
C SER A 494 -5.19 0.52 -55.76
N MET A 495 -4.39 -0.15 -54.91
CA MET A 495 -4.18 -1.60 -54.98
C MET A 495 -5.33 -2.44 -54.45
N PHE A 496 -6.12 -1.94 -53.48
CA PHE A 496 -7.08 -2.78 -52.77
C PHE A 496 -8.52 -2.23 -52.73
N ALA A 497 -8.73 -0.95 -52.98
CA ALA A 497 -10.02 -0.29 -52.85
C ALA A 497 -10.45 0.45 -54.13
N ASN A 498 -10.01 -0.03 -55.30
CA ASN A 498 -10.31 0.54 -56.62
C ASN A 498 -10.00 2.05 -56.75
N GLY A 499 -8.99 2.54 -56.03
CA GLY A 499 -8.69 3.97 -56.02
C GLY A 499 -9.70 4.81 -55.23
N THR A 500 -10.43 4.21 -54.29
CA THR A 500 -11.38 4.88 -53.42
C THR A 500 -11.02 4.73 -51.94
N SER A 501 -10.77 5.86 -51.26
CA SER A 501 -10.66 5.92 -49.82
C SER A 501 -11.62 6.94 -49.23
N THR A 502 -12.14 6.63 -48.06
CA THR A 502 -12.92 7.58 -47.26
C THR A 502 -12.07 8.04 -46.09
N ARG A 503 -11.85 9.35 -46.00
CA ARG A 503 -10.99 9.95 -44.98
C ARG A 503 -11.82 10.80 -44.01
N LEU A 504 -11.60 10.60 -42.73
CA LEU A 504 -12.13 11.44 -41.66
C LEU A 504 -10.95 12.08 -40.92
N GLU A 505 -10.88 13.41 -40.88
CA GLU A 505 -9.84 14.08 -40.08
C GLU A 505 -10.24 14.07 -38.61
N GLY A 506 -9.32 13.66 -37.75
CA GLY A 506 -9.46 13.70 -36.30
C GLY A 506 -9.60 15.14 -35.84
N ASP A 507 -10.69 15.39 -35.14
CA ASP A 507 -11.03 16.69 -34.58
C ASP A 507 -11.51 16.51 -33.12
N PRO A 508 -11.49 17.57 -32.29
CA PRO A 508 -11.83 17.45 -30.87
C PRO A 508 -13.31 17.14 -30.61
N THR A 509 -14.17 17.15 -31.64
CA THR A 509 -15.58 16.77 -31.49
C THR A 509 -15.80 15.28 -31.61
N ILE A 510 -14.85 14.53 -32.17
CA ILE A 510 -14.87 13.07 -32.23
C ILE A 510 -14.33 12.52 -30.91
N ILE A 511 -15.21 12.10 -30.00
CA ILE A 511 -14.82 11.62 -28.68
C ILE A 511 -15.23 10.15 -28.50
N ASN A 512 -16.48 9.81 -28.82
CA ASN A 512 -17.04 8.49 -28.64
C ASN A 512 -17.02 7.67 -29.94
N PHE A 513 -17.20 6.35 -29.81
CA PHE A 513 -17.28 5.44 -30.95
C PHE A 513 -18.40 5.80 -31.94
N GLU A 514 -19.54 6.28 -31.45
CA GLU A 514 -20.67 6.71 -32.29
C GLU A 514 -20.34 7.93 -33.16
N ASP A 515 -19.47 8.81 -32.66
CA ASP A 515 -19.07 10.06 -33.33
C ASP A 515 -18.29 9.81 -34.62
N LEU A 516 -17.70 8.61 -34.77
CA LEU A 516 -17.06 8.17 -36.00
C LEU A 516 -18.06 8.02 -37.15
N TRP A 517 -19.31 7.69 -36.84
CA TRP A 517 -20.35 7.36 -37.82
C TRP A 517 -21.39 8.47 -37.98
N LEU A 518 -21.66 9.21 -36.89
CA LEU A 518 -22.66 10.28 -36.82
C LEU A 518 -22.02 11.54 -36.22
N ARG A 519 -22.25 12.70 -36.81
CA ARG A 519 -21.76 13.96 -36.21
C ARG A 519 -22.52 14.27 -34.91
N PRO A 520 -21.82 14.58 -33.80
CA PRO A 520 -22.43 14.99 -32.56
C PRO A 520 -23.38 16.19 -32.76
N GLY A 521 -24.56 16.15 -32.13
CA GLY A 521 -25.53 17.25 -32.12
C GLY A 521 -26.39 17.41 -33.39
N THR A 522 -25.95 16.91 -34.55
CA THR A 522 -26.73 16.98 -35.81
C THR A 522 -27.25 15.63 -36.27
N ASN A 523 -26.68 14.52 -35.78
CA ASN A 523 -26.99 13.14 -36.20
C ASN A 523 -26.87 12.91 -37.72
N VAL A 524 -26.14 13.78 -38.43
CA VAL A 524 -25.82 13.61 -39.85
C VAL A 524 -24.69 12.59 -39.98
N GLN A 525 -24.81 11.67 -40.93
CA GLN A 525 -23.76 10.69 -41.18
C GLN A 525 -22.43 11.36 -41.51
N THR A 526 -21.36 10.89 -40.87
CA THR A 526 -19.99 11.25 -41.26
C THR A 526 -19.62 10.56 -42.57
N ALA A 527 -18.46 10.93 -43.12
CA ALA A 527 -17.92 10.24 -44.28
C ALA A 527 -17.80 8.72 -44.04
N LEU A 528 -17.38 8.30 -42.83
CA LEU A 528 -17.29 6.89 -42.47
C LEU A 528 -18.65 6.22 -42.31
N GLY A 529 -19.65 6.94 -41.80
CA GLY A 529 -21.04 6.46 -41.73
C GLY A 529 -21.57 6.11 -43.12
N VAL A 530 -21.36 6.99 -44.10
CA VAL A 530 -21.73 6.76 -45.51
C VAL A 530 -20.90 5.60 -46.12
N ALA A 531 -19.63 5.49 -45.74
CA ALA A 531 -18.76 4.41 -46.18
C ALA A 531 -19.28 3.04 -45.72
N LEU A 532 -19.63 2.92 -44.43
CA LEU A 532 -20.16 1.71 -43.80
C LEU A 532 -21.52 1.30 -44.37
N THR A 533 -22.44 2.25 -44.60
CA THR A 533 -23.75 1.91 -45.19
C THR A 533 -23.61 1.37 -46.60
N GLY A 534 -22.65 1.87 -47.39
CA GLY A 534 -22.41 1.36 -48.74
C GLY A 534 -21.68 0.01 -48.80
N THR A 535 -21.04 -0.44 -47.72
CA THR A 535 -20.46 -1.80 -47.64
C THR A 535 -21.43 -2.85 -47.08
N ASN A 536 -22.57 -2.41 -46.53
CA ASN A 536 -23.59 -3.25 -45.89
C ASN A 536 -24.86 -3.41 -46.74
N SER A 537 -24.98 -2.70 -47.86
CA SER A 537 -26.14 -2.81 -48.76
C SER A 537 -26.06 -4.08 -49.60
N ASP A 538 -27.13 -4.88 -49.63
CA ASP A 538 -27.32 -6.09 -50.47
C ASP A 538 -27.40 -5.78 -51.99
N GLU A 539 -26.92 -4.61 -52.42
CA GLU A 539 -26.90 -4.21 -53.83
C GLU A 539 -25.66 -4.78 -54.55
N ILE A 540 -25.76 -4.88 -55.88
CA ILE A 540 -24.84 -5.57 -56.82
C ILE A 540 -23.41 -4.93 -56.89
N ASP A 541 -23.10 -3.97 -56.02
CA ASP A 541 -21.83 -3.21 -55.95
C ASP A 541 -21.18 -3.33 -54.56
N GLU A 542 -20.81 -4.54 -54.16
CA GLU A 542 -20.00 -4.79 -52.95
C GLU A 542 -18.52 -4.38 -53.17
N SER A 543 -18.21 -3.09 -53.28
CA SER A 543 -16.81 -2.64 -53.42
C SER A 543 -16.09 -2.61 -52.07
N THR A 544 -14.82 -3.03 -52.02
CA THR A 544 -13.98 -2.86 -50.84
C THR A 544 -13.61 -1.39 -50.66
N ARG A 545 -13.77 -0.87 -49.44
CA ARG A 545 -13.51 0.53 -49.10
C ARG A 545 -12.40 0.64 -48.06
N LEU A 546 -11.38 1.43 -48.38
CA LEU A 546 -10.36 1.82 -47.42
C LEU A 546 -10.83 3.04 -46.63
N VAL A 547 -10.94 2.89 -45.31
CA VAL A 547 -11.29 3.92 -44.36
C VAL A 547 -10.04 4.36 -43.61
N VAL A 548 -9.79 5.67 -43.59
CA VAL A 548 -8.66 6.27 -42.90
C VAL A 548 -9.15 7.34 -41.93
N ILE A 549 -8.86 7.16 -40.64
CA ILE A 549 -9.01 8.22 -39.64
C ILE A 549 -7.67 8.92 -39.52
N ASN A 550 -7.59 10.13 -40.06
CA ASN A 550 -6.37 10.90 -40.10
C ASN A 550 -6.11 11.62 -38.79
N ARG A 551 -4.86 11.67 -38.33
CA ARG A 551 -4.44 12.45 -37.15
C ARG A 551 -5.31 12.15 -35.92
N ALA A 552 -5.47 10.87 -35.58
CA ALA A 552 -6.33 10.46 -34.48
C ALA A 552 -5.96 11.13 -33.15
N GLU A 553 -4.70 11.50 -32.96
CA GLU A 553 -4.19 12.21 -31.78
C GLU A 553 -4.82 13.60 -31.56
N ARG A 554 -5.54 14.15 -32.56
CA ARG A 554 -6.29 15.42 -32.47
C ARG A 554 -7.73 15.25 -31.99
N SER A 555 -8.15 14.02 -31.73
CA SER A 555 -9.49 13.65 -31.28
C SER A 555 -9.43 12.94 -29.93
N GLY A 556 -10.59 12.60 -29.33
CA GLY A 556 -10.66 11.78 -28.12
C GLY A 556 -10.35 10.29 -28.37
N ALA A 557 -9.27 9.98 -29.08
CA ALA A 557 -8.96 8.65 -29.58
C ALA A 557 -8.78 7.59 -28.50
N ARG A 558 -8.34 7.98 -27.29
CA ARG A 558 -8.32 7.07 -26.13
C ARG A 558 -9.66 6.41 -25.82
N PHE A 559 -10.78 7.04 -26.20
CA PHE A 559 -12.14 6.53 -25.93
C PHE A 559 -12.72 5.77 -27.12
N TRP A 560 -12.62 6.30 -28.34
CA TRP A 560 -13.23 5.67 -29.52
C TRP A 560 -12.37 4.57 -30.15
N PHE A 561 -11.04 4.64 -30.10
CA PHE A 561 -10.16 3.68 -30.77
C PHE A 561 -10.28 2.26 -30.20
N PRO A 562 -10.26 2.05 -28.87
CA PRO A 562 -10.41 0.70 -28.31
C PRO A 562 -11.75 0.06 -28.69
N ALA A 563 -12.81 0.87 -28.75
CA ALA A 563 -14.12 0.41 -29.19
C ALA A 563 -14.08 0.01 -30.68
N LEU A 564 -13.58 0.88 -31.57
CA LEU A 564 -13.44 0.59 -33.00
C LEU A 564 -12.66 -0.70 -33.24
N ALA A 565 -11.50 -0.86 -32.61
CA ALA A 565 -10.68 -2.06 -32.72
C ALA A 565 -11.42 -3.30 -32.18
N ALA A 566 -12.16 -3.18 -31.09
CA ALA A 566 -12.93 -4.29 -30.54
C ALA A 566 -14.10 -4.72 -31.47
N HIS A 567 -14.84 -3.76 -32.04
CA HIS A 567 -15.91 -4.01 -33.01
C HIS A 567 -15.37 -4.68 -34.29
N ALA A 568 -14.23 -4.21 -34.81
CA ALA A 568 -13.54 -4.83 -35.94
C ALA A 568 -13.09 -6.27 -35.63
N ARG A 569 -12.45 -6.50 -34.47
CA ARG A 569 -11.99 -7.82 -34.02
C ARG A 569 -13.14 -8.80 -33.82
N ARG A 570 -14.31 -8.35 -33.37
CA ARG A 570 -15.52 -9.19 -33.25
C ARG A 570 -16.20 -9.48 -34.58
N GLY A 571 -15.82 -8.78 -35.66
CA GLY A 571 -16.44 -8.93 -36.98
C GLY A 571 -17.81 -8.25 -37.07
N GLU A 572 -18.04 -7.22 -36.25
CA GLU A 572 -19.27 -6.43 -36.28
C GLU A 572 -19.24 -5.35 -37.39
N LEU A 573 -18.06 -5.08 -37.94
CA LEU A 573 -17.87 -4.28 -39.14
C LEU A 573 -17.76 -5.18 -40.38
N SER A 574 -18.23 -4.70 -41.53
CA SER A 574 -18.09 -5.41 -42.81
C SER A 574 -16.62 -5.71 -43.10
N ARG A 575 -16.32 -6.92 -43.56
CA ARG A 575 -14.95 -7.32 -43.92
C ARG A 575 -14.41 -6.55 -45.13
N ARG A 576 -15.29 -6.01 -45.97
CA ARG A 576 -14.96 -5.12 -47.09
C ARG A 576 -14.67 -3.68 -46.63
N LEU A 577 -14.85 -3.37 -45.35
CA LEU A 577 -14.49 -2.07 -44.75
C LEU A 577 -13.12 -2.18 -44.08
N LEU A 578 -12.06 -1.80 -44.81
CA LEU A 578 -10.70 -1.85 -44.31
C LEU A 578 -10.39 -0.56 -43.54
N ALA A 579 -10.34 -0.61 -42.21
CA ALA A 579 -10.14 0.57 -41.37
C ALA A 579 -8.72 0.70 -40.83
N CYS A 580 -8.10 1.87 -40.99
CA CYS A 580 -6.81 2.20 -40.40
C CYS A 580 -6.78 3.62 -39.82
N VAL A 581 -5.79 3.87 -38.98
CA VAL A 581 -5.63 5.15 -38.26
C VAL A 581 -4.24 5.70 -38.52
N THR A 582 -4.11 7.01 -38.71
CA THR A 582 -2.81 7.69 -38.80
C THR A 582 -2.54 8.54 -37.59
N ILE A 583 -1.29 8.55 -37.13
CA ILE A 583 -0.80 9.44 -36.07
C ILE A 583 0.40 10.22 -36.60
N GLN A 584 0.31 11.55 -36.54
CA GLN A 584 1.39 12.43 -36.95
C GLN A 584 2.25 12.86 -35.76
N ASP A 585 1.61 13.28 -34.65
CA ASP A 585 2.29 13.62 -33.41
C ASP A 585 2.28 12.42 -32.43
N THR A 586 3.39 11.71 -32.36
CA THR A 586 3.55 10.55 -31.47
C THR A 586 3.79 10.91 -30.00
N GLU A 587 4.02 12.19 -29.68
CA GLU A 587 4.28 12.66 -28.31
C GLU A 587 2.99 13.09 -27.59
N SER A 588 1.86 13.15 -28.30
CA SER A 588 0.55 13.44 -27.72
C SER A 588 0.08 12.32 -26.76
N GLU A 589 -0.55 12.69 -25.65
CA GLU A 589 -1.16 11.74 -24.71
C GLU A 589 -2.18 10.82 -25.39
N GLU A 590 -2.93 11.35 -26.36
CA GLU A 590 -3.89 10.56 -27.15
C GLU A 590 -3.18 9.51 -27.99
N ALA A 591 -2.03 9.87 -28.57
CA ALA A 591 -1.23 8.95 -29.37
C ALA A 591 -0.67 7.81 -28.50
N GLU A 592 -0.15 8.12 -27.31
CA GLU A 592 0.34 7.10 -26.37
C GLU A 592 -0.77 6.11 -25.97
N ALA A 593 -1.97 6.61 -25.66
CA ALA A 593 -3.11 5.79 -25.30
C ALA A 593 -3.50 4.83 -26.43
N VAL A 594 -3.59 5.32 -27.67
CA VAL A 594 -3.92 4.50 -28.86
C VAL A 594 -2.84 3.46 -29.14
N LEU A 595 -1.56 3.87 -29.09
CA LEU A 595 -0.42 2.99 -29.39
C LEU A 595 -0.24 1.85 -28.37
N SER A 596 -0.80 1.96 -27.17
CA SER A 596 -0.70 0.92 -26.13
C SER A 596 -1.44 -0.39 -26.47
N ASP A 597 -2.54 -0.32 -27.23
CA ASP A 597 -3.32 -1.50 -27.66
C ASP A 597 -3.28 -1.77 -29.18
N ALA A 598 -2.90 -0.77 -29.99
CA ALA A 598 -2.83 -0.89 -31.44
C ALA A 598 -1.63 -1.70 -31.95
N THR A 599 -1.78 -2.30 -33.13
CA THR A 599 -0.63 -2.75 -33.93
C THR A 599 -0.05 -1.57 -34.71
N ARG A 600 1.21 -1.24 -34.42
CA ARG A 600 1.89 -0.09 -35.04
C ARG A 600 2.67 -0.52 -36.28
N LEU A 601 2.53 0.25 -37.37
CA LEU A 601 3.39 0.15 -38.54
C LEU A 601 4.13 1.49 -38.76
N ASP A 602 5.46 1.43 -38.79
CA ASP A 602 6.30 2.59 -39.10
C ASP A 602 6.59 2.63 -40.61
N ILE A 603 5.99 3.61 -41.29
CA ILE A 603 6.04 3.79 -42.73
C ILE A 603 7.18 4.76 -43.06
N ARG A 604 8.38 4.18 -43.23
CA ARG A 604 9.59 4.90 -43.65
C ARG A 604 10.23 4.16 -44.80
N HIS A 605 10.63 4.91 -45.83
CA HIS A 605 11.24 4.36 -47.04
C HIS A 605 10.35 3.31 -47.72
N ALA A 606 9.03 3.46 -47.63
CA ALA A 606 8.08 2.52 -48.19
C ALA A 606 8.00 2.62 -49.72
N LEU A 607 8.36 3.77 -50.29
CA LEU A 607 8.28 4.06 -51.71
C LEU A 607 9.68 4.08 -52.33
N THR A 608 9.75 3.74 -53.62
CA THR A 608 10.98 3.94 -54.41
C THR A 608 11.20 5.42 -54.70
N ALA A 609 12.46 5.83 -54.91
CA ALA A 609 12.78 7.23 -55.24
C ALA A 609 12.12 7.70 -56.56
N GLU A 610 11.71 6.77 -57.42
CA GLU A 610 11.06 7.02 -58.72
C GLU A 610 9.52 6.83 -58.66
N ALA A 611 8.95 6.57 -57.49
CA ALA A 611 7.54 6.22 -57.33
C ALA A 611 6.56 7.26 -57.92
N ALA A 612 6.89 8.56 -57.84
CA ALA A 612 6.06 9.62 -58.41
C ALA A 612 5.95 9.55 -59.95
N ILE A 613 7.03 9.16 -60.64
CA ILE A 613 7.06 9.02 -62.11
C ILE A 613 6.28 7.76 -62.52
N VAL A 614 6.49 6.66 -61.80
CA VAL A 614 5.78 5.39 -62.02
C VAL A 614 4.28 5.55 -61.75
N ALA A 615 3.87 6.32 -60.74
CA ALA A 615 2.46 6.55 -60.41
C ALA A 615 1.71 7.27 -61.53
N ILE A 616 2.35 8.26 -62.18
CA ILE A 616 1.79 8.97 -63.34
C ILE A 616 1.67 8.04 -64.55
N ALA A 617 2.66 7.16 -64.76
CA ALA A 617 2.69 6.24 -65.89
C ALA A 617 1.67 5.09 -65.76
N SER A 618 1.38 4.61 -64.54
CA SER A 618 0.60 3.39 -64.28
C SER A 618 -0.83 3.62 -63.77
N GLY A 619 -1.29 4.88 -63.68
CA GLY A 619 -2.43 5.30 -62.82
C GLY A 619 -3.79 4.61 -62.97
N ILE A 620 -4.09 3.93 -64.08
CA ILE A 620 -5.34 3.15 -64.27
C ILE A 620 -5.10 1.64 -64.08
N GLU A 621 -3.90 1.14 -64.39
CA GLU A 621 -3.58 -0.30 -64.40
C GLU A 621 -3.41 -0.91 -63.00
N LEU A 622 -3.11 -0.05 -62.01
CA LEU A 622 -2.96 -0.43 -60.60
C LEU A 622 -4.29 -0.60 -59.85
N ARG A 623 -5.41 -0.16 -60.43
CA ARG A 623 -6.70 -0.16 -59.75
C ARG A 623 -7.29 -1.56 -59.66
N ARG A 624 -7.36 -2.10 -58.45
CA ARG A 624 -7.99 -3.38 -58.16
C ARG A 624 -8.97 -3.26 -57.01
N ASP A 625 -9.99 -4.10 -57.03
CA ASP A 625 -10.96 -4.22 -55.94
C ASP A 625 -10.71 -5.55 -55.23
N LEU A 626 -10.26 -5.50 -53.98
CA LEU A 626 -9.92 -6.70 -53.21
C LEU A 626 -11.20 -7.46 -52.85
N ASP A 627 -11.23 -8.76 -53.10
CA ASP A 627 -12.20 -9.66 -52.49
C ASP A 627 -11.61 -10.29 -51.22
N PRO A 628 -12.08 -9.90 -50.02
CA PRO A 628 -11.54 -10.42 -48.77
C PRO A 628 -11.93 -11.87 -48.48
N ALA A 629 -12.82 -12.50 -49.27
CA ALA A 629 -13.36 -13.85 -49.05
C ALA A 629 -14.07 -14.02 -47.69
N GLU A 630 -14.35 -15.27 -47.27
CA GLU A 630 -14.97 -15.60 -45.96
C GLU A 630 -13.95 -15.69 -44.82
N ARG A 631 -14.35 -15.26 -43.61
CA ARG A 631 -13.41 -15.11 -42.49
C ARG A 631 -12.93 -16.49 -42.03
N PRO A 632 -11.61 -16.72 -41.89
CA PRO A 632 -11.11 -18.01 -41.46
C PRO A 632 -11.58 -18.34 -40.04
N THR A 633 -12.28 -19.47 -39.90
CA THR A 633 -12.81 -19.95 -38.61
C THR A 633 -11.80 -20.81 -37.86
N ASP A 634 -10.90 -21.49 -38.58
CA ASP A 634 -9.86 -22.33 -37.99
C ASP A 634 -8.58 -21.52 -37.74
N LEU A 635 -8.13 -21.47 -36.48
CA LEU A 635 -6.90 -20.80 -36.06
C LEU A 635 -5.79 -21.79 -35.70
N ALA A 636 -6.04 -23.10 -35.82
CA ALA A 636 -5.07 -24.14 -35.46
C ALA A 636 -3.76 -24.00 -36.25
N GLU A 637 -3.83 -23.52 -37.49
CA GLU A 637 -2.65 -23.33 -38.35
C GLU A 637 -1.67 -22.27 -37.82
N ALA A 638 -2.10 -21.35 -36.95
CA ALA A 638 -1.23 -20.35 -36.34
C ALA A 638 -0.46 -20.86 -35.11
N VAL A 639 -0.93 -21.96 -34.48
CA VAL A 639 -0.35 -22.53 -33.26
C VAL A 639 1.15 -22.84 -33.39
N PRO A 640 1.66 -23.52 -34.43
CA PRO A 640 3.09 -23.84 -34.52
C PRO A 640 3.97 -22.59 -34.65
N VAL A 641 3.45 -21.51 -35.24
CA VAL A 641 4.17 -20.23 -35.40
C VAL A 641 4.15 -19.44 -34.08
N LEU A 642 3.05 -19.51 -33.33
CA LEU A 642 2.89 -18.80 -32.06
C LEU A 642 3.53 -19.50 -30.86
N ALA A 643 3.62 -20.83 -30.87
CA ALA A 643 4.09 -21.64 -29.75
C ALA A 643 5.42 -21.14 -29.12
N PRO A 644 6.45 -20.73 -29.91
CA PRO A 644 7.70 -20.19 -29.36
C PRO A 644 7.55 -18.85 -28.63
N HIS A 645 6.46 -18.11 -28.87
CA HIS A 645 6.24 -16.74 -28.39
C HIS A 645 5.12 -16.61 -27.36
N LEU A 646 4.40 -17.69 -27.03
CA LEU A 646 3.25 -17.68 -26.10
C LEU A 646 3.58 -17.10 -24.72
N GLN A 647 4.82 -17.28 -24.23
CA GLN A 647 5.24 -16.73 -22.93
C GLN A 647 5.27 -15.19 -22.89
N ARG A 648 5.33 -14.54 -24.05
CA ARG A 648 5.42 -13.08 -24.21
C ARG A 648 4.10 -12.45 -24.66
N LEU A 649 3.04 -13.25 -24.82
CA LEU A 649 1.75 -12.83 -25.33
C LEU A 649 0.66 -13.10 -24.29
N THR A 650 -0.24 -12.14 -24.09
CA THR A 650 -1.49 -12.39 -23.35
C THR A 650 -2.46 -13.20 -24.21
N PHE A 651 -3.42 -13.89 -23.60
CA PHE A 651 -4.44 -14.67 -24.32
C PHE A 651 -5.11 -13.85 -25.45
N ALA A 652 -5.50 -12.62 -25.16
CA ALA A 652 -6.09 -11.72 -26.14
C ALA A 652 -5.13 -11.38 -27.29
N ARG A 653 -3.84 -11.13 -27.02
CA ARG A 653 -2.83 -10.87 -28.06
C ARG A 653 -2.49 -12.11 -28.88
N ALA A 654 -2.48 -13.29 -28.25
CA ALA A 654 -2.28 -14.56 -28.95
C ALA A 654 -3.42 -14.85 -29.93
N GLN A 655 -4.67 -14.58 -29.56
CA GLN A 655 -5.81 -14.75 -30.47
C GLN A 655 -5.78 -13.75 -31.64
N ARG A 656 -5.41 -12.49 -31.38
CA ARG A 656 -5.20 -11.46 -32.41
C ARG A 656 -4.10 -11.87 -33.39
N ALA A 657 -2.95 -12.25 -32.87
CA ALA A 657 -1.82 -12.71 -33.66
C ALA A 657 -2.16 -13.98 -34.46
N ALA A 658 -2.95 -14.90 -33.89
CA ALA A 658 -3.38 -16.10 -34.60
C ALA A 658 -4.19 -15.79 -35.85
N ARG A 659 -5.14 -14.85 -35.76
CA ARG A 659 -5.93 -14.39 -36.91
C ARG A 659 -5.04 -13.74 -37.97
N ALA A 660 -4.16 -12.82 -37.57
CA ALA A 660 -3.23 -12.17 -38.49
C ALA A 660 -2.29 -13.17 -39.20
N ILE A 661 -1.86 -14.24 -38.51
CA ILE A 661 -1.01 -15.29 -39.08
C ILE A 661 -1.77 -16.14 -40.09
N VAL A 662 -3.02 -16.50 -39.81
CA VAL A 662 -3.84 -17.27 -40.76
C VAL A 662 -4.10 -16.45 -42.03
N GLU A 663 -4.44 -15.17 -41.89
CA GLU A 663 -4.60 -14.28 -43.05
C GLU A 663 -3.29 -14.12 -43.83
N ALA A 664 -2.17 -13.92 -43.13
CA ALA A 664 -0.87 -13.84 -43.78
C ALA A 664 -0.49 -15.12 -44.53
N LYS A 665 -0.86 -16.30 -44.01
CA LYS A 665 -0.68 -17.57 -44.71
C LYS A 665 -1.56 -17.67 -45.95
N ASN A 666 -2.83 -17.26 -45.87
CA ASN A 666 -3.75 -17.22 -47.01
C ASN A 666 -3.23 -16.30 -48.12
N LEU A 667 -2.56 -15.21 -47.74
CA LEU A 667 -1.89 -14.28 -48.64
C LEU A 667 -0.47 -14.74 -49.06
N GLY A 668 0.05 -15.86 -48.56
CA GLY A 668 1.38 -16.39 -48.90
C GLY A 668 2.58 -15.61 -48.33
N ILE A 669 2.39 -14.84 -47.25
CA ILE A 669 3.36 -13.91 -46.66
C ILE A 669 4.16 -14.59 -45.51
N PRO A 670 5.44 -14.23 -45.29
CA PRO A 670 6.16 -14.63 -44.07
C PRO A 670 5.44 -14.15 -42.79
N THR A 671 5.17 -15.09 -41.88
CA THR A 671 4.37 -14.87 -40.67
C THR A 671 5.17 -14.38 -39.46
N GLN A 672 6.49 -14.56 -39.48
CA GLN A 672 7.38 -14.23 -38.37
C GLN A 672 7.44 -12.73 -38.03
N PRO A 673 7.54 -11.81 -39.02
CA PRO A 673 7.51 -10.36 -38.74
C PRO A 673 6.19 -9.87 -38.12
N LEU A 674 5.07 -10.53 -38.43
CA LEU A 674 3.76 -10.16 -37.89
C LEU A 674 3.63 -10.51 -36.40
N VAL A 675 4.24 -11.61 -35.95
CA VAL A 675 4.20 -12.01 -34.53
C VAL A 675 4.85 -10.94 -33.65
N GLU A 676 5.95 -10.33 -34.13
CA GLU A 676 6.69 -9.31 -33.41
C GLU A 676 5.85 -8.06 -33.10
N LEU A 677 4.88 -7.72 -33.96
CA LEU A 677 3.96 -6.59 -33.76
C LEU A 677 3.01 -6.78 -32.57
N PHE A 678 2.78 -8.02 -32.12
CA PHE A 678 1.88 -8.32 -30.99
C PHE A 678 2.62 -8.50 -29.67
N ILE A 679 3.94 -8.70 -29.71
CA ILE A 679 4.78 -8.92 -28.54
C ILE A 679 4.99 -7.58 -27.80
N VAL A 680 4.64 -7.53 -26.51
CA VAL A 680 4.93 -6.36 -25.66
C VAL A 680 6.45 -6.20 -25.57
N ALA A 681 6.98 -5.03 -25.90
CA ALA A 681 8.29 -4.62 -25.41
C ALA A 681 8.16 -4.45 -23.89
N SER A 682 8.55 -5.47 -23.12
CA SER A 682 8.47 -5.44 -21.66
C SER A 682 9.28 -4.25 -21.14
N GLY A 683 8.59 -3.24 -20.62
CA GLY A 683 9.14 -2.26 -19.70
C GLY A 683 9.53 -2.96 -18.40
N THR A 684 10.66 -3.65 -18.42
CA THR A 684 11.46 -3.95 -17.24
C THR A 684 12.90 -3.60 -17.60
N THR A 685 13.35 -2.46 -17.09
CA THR A 685 14.76 -2.17 -16.84
C THR A 685 15.41 -3.37 -16.13
N ASN A 686 16.12 -4.22 -16.88
CA ASN A 686 17.18 -5.06 -16.34
C ASN A 686 18.49 -4.28 -16.45
N ILE A 687 18.76 -3.49 -15.41
CA ILE A 687 20.15 -3.33 -14.97
C ILE A 687 20.60 -4.74 -14.56
N ALA A 688 21.74 -5.17 -15.11
CA ALA A 688 22.33 -6.51 -15.02
C ALA A 688 21.74 -7.56 -16.00
N VAL A 689 22.38 -7.71 -17.18
CA VAL A 689 23.02 -8.93 -17.72
C VAL A 689 23.47 -8.62 -19.17
N VAL A 690 24.55 -7.84 -19.33
CA VAL A 690 25.41 -7.86 -20.54
C VAL A 690 26.90 -7.83 -20.14
N ALA A 691 27.20 -8.12 -18.88
CA ALA A 691 28.56 -8.39 -18.42
C ALA A 691 28.75 -9.91 -18.24
N GLN A 692 28.59 -10.67 -19.32
CA GLN A 692 29.22 -11.98 -19.51
C GLN A 692 28.84 -12.54 -20.89
N LEU A 693 29.88 -12.85 -21.68
CA LEU A 693 29.90 -13.46 -23.02
C LEU A 693 30.34 -12.55 -24.18
N ARG A 694 31.46 -11.85 -23.98
CA ARG A 694 32.63 -11.92 -24.87
C ARG A 694 33.91 -11.98 -24.02
N SER A 695 34.05 -13.13 -23.35
CA SER A 695 35.34 -13.84 -23.24
C SER A 695 35.40 -14.82 -24.40
#